data_AF-A0A2H5VF10-F1
#
_entry.id   AF-A0A2H5VF10-F1
#
_cell.length_a   1.000
_cell.length_b   1.000
_cell.length_c   1.000
_cell.angle_alpha   90.00
_cell.angle_beta   90.00
_cell.angle_gamma   90.00
#
_symmetry.space_group_name_H-M   'P 1'
#
loop_
_entity.id
_entity.type
_entity.pdbx_description
1 polymer ?
#
loop_
_entity_poly.entity_id
_entity_poly.type
_entity_poly.pdbx_seq_one_letter_code
_entity_poly.pdbx_strand_id
1 'polypeptide(L)'
;MKPLYNVKIIKNIPIPMEDGINLAADLYLPISDEKFPAILEYIPYRKDDNTVPRDSIHYYFAERGFVGVRVDIRGTGSSEGVTNDEYEVTQIRDGYKVIEWLASQDWCNGSVGMWGTSYGGFMCLEVAMLNPPKLKAIVPVYATDDRYTDDCHYVGGDLRAYYDVGFYGNFMVALNALPPNKEIYKERWESVWRNRLENCEPWIFNWLENQIDSDYWREALGRKYDKVKCPTFIIGGWRDGYPNPPLRLFQNLKVPKKLLIGPWTHERPHKAIPGPNIDFINEMVRWFGYWLKGIDTGITSEPPITIYVQTYDEPSPNRNKTSGYWRYEDSWPPKNSSTITYYLREKGLLEESKPLEEEGFDSFKYIPTIGTKAGLWSGGWIFCLPLDQREDEVYSLNYTSRPMKEDMLILGNPLMELYISANSDIAFFAIKLSDVAPDGTSALITKGILNATRRESFEYPKPLEPNKIYKLNIQLDATCWLVKKGHSLRISISGGDWPNLWPSPKDWIGNIYRNSLYPSSLILPLAPLQREDLSNPSFLPPPELKEFVKVIPKEHSWYITKDVFNESVTVKANVATTLSFPNGDIYETEERMEAKAYNNLPANALVKGYSRKYLKRFGETFEVVSKSSLISNMEEFILNIELEVYRNKLPYFIKNWVKRFKRNLL
;
A
#
# COMPACT_ATOMS: atom_id res chain seq x y z
N MET A 1 14.67 -4.46 -24.28
CA MET A 1 14.76 -4.04 -25.71
C MET A 1 15.50 -2.71 -25.79
N LYS A 2 16.30 -2.48 -26.85
CA LYS A 2 16.98 -1.19 -27.08
C LYS A 2 15.98 -0.11 -27.55
N PRO A 3 16.26 1.19 -27.33
CA PRO A 3 15.46 2.26 -27.95
C PRO A 3 15.57 2.19 -29.48
N LEU A 4 14.44 2.36 -30.15
CA LEU A 4 14.25 2.24 -31.61
C LEU A 4 13.72 3.52 -32.25
N TYR A 5 12.97 4.34 -31.50
CA TYR A 5 12.28 5.52 -32.03
C TYR A 5 12.60 6.77 -31.22
N ASN A 6 12.66 7.91 -31.92
CA ASN A 6 12.48 9.21 -31.27
C ASN A 6 11.02 9.36 -30.83
N VAL A 7 10.76 10.25 -29.86
CA VAL A 7 9.43 10.37 -29.24
C VAL A 7 8.88 11.78 -29.40
N LYS A 8 7.63 11.88 -29.87
CA LYS A 8 6.81 13.10 -29.87
C LYS A 8 5.86 13.07 -28.68
N ILE A 9 5.76 14.17 -27.95
CA ILE A 9 4.86 14.30 -26.80
C ILE A 9 3.71 15.23 -27.18
N ILE A 10 2.48 14.79 -26.98
CA ILE A 10 1.28 15.61 -27.12
C ILE A 10 0.61 15.69 -25.76
N LYS A 11 0.54 16.90 -25.21
CA LYS A 11 -0.02 17.16 -23.88
C LYS A 11 -1.50 17.55 -23.98
N ASN A 12 -2.27 17.19 -22.96
CA ASN A 12 -3.64 17.68 -22.72
C ASN A 12 -4.66 17.45 -23.85
N ILE A 13 -4.65 16.27 -24.45
CA ILE A 13 -5.70 15.87 -25.40
C ILE A 13 -6.99 15.59 -24.61
N PRO A 14 -8.15 16.14 -25.05
CA PRO A 14 -9.43 15.84 -24.44
C PRO A 14 -9.96 14.48 -24.89
N ILE A 15 -10.40 13.66 -23.94
CA ILE A 15 -11.15 12.43 -24.19
C ILE A 15 -12.61 12.68 -23.76
N PRO A 16 -13.57 12.74 -24.70
CA PRO A 16 -14.96 13.03 -24.39
C PRO A 16 -15.64 11.83 -23.71
N MET A 17 -16.29 12.07 -22.57
CA MET A 17 -17.09 11.08 -21.85
C MET A 17 -18.58 11.19 -22.24
N GLU A 18 -19.36 10.16 -21.92
CA GLU A 18 -20.78 10.07 -22.30
C GLU A 18 -21.65 11.18 -21.69
N ASP A 19 -21.26 11.68 -20.51
CA ASP A 19 -21.95 12.75 -19.80
C ASP A 19 -21.46 14.16 -20.19
N GLY A 20 -20.65 14.26 -21.24
CA GLY A 20 -20.23 15.52 -21.85
C GLY A 20 -19.00 16.17 -21.23
N ILE A 21 -18.42 15.59 -20.17
CA ILE A 21 -17.12 16.06 -19.64
C ILE A 21 -15.96 15.57 -20.52
N ASN A 22 -14.79 16.19 -20.35
CA ASN A 22 -13.55 15.74 -20.95
C ASN A 22 -12.54 15.31 -19.89
N LEU A 23 -11.96 14.12 -20.09
CA LEU A 23 -10.76 13.72 -19.37
C LEU A 23 -9.52 14.25 -20.11
N ALA A 24 -8.49 14.65 -19.37
CA ALA A 24 -7.26 15.18 -19.92
C ALA A 24 -6.20 14.08 -20.03
N ALA A 25 -5.64 13.91 -21.24
CA ALA A 25 -4.66 12.89 -21.55
C ALA A 25 -3.34 13.46 -22.09
N ASP A 26 -2.22 12.82 -21.76
CA ASP A 26 -0.92 13.02 -22.42
C ASP A 26 -0.53 11.77 -23.21
N LEU A 27 -0.01 11.97 -24.42
CA LEU A 27 0.49 10.91 -25.29
C LEU A 27 2.01 11.04 -25.51
N TYR A 28 2.70 9.91 -25.40
CA TYR A 28 4.11 9.72 -25.73
C TYR A 28 4.18 8.80 -26.94
N LEU A 29 4.37 9.38 -28.12
CA LEU A 29 4.23 8.72 -29.41
C LEU A 29 5.61 8.44 -30.02
N PRO A 30 5.87 7.21 -30.50
CA PRO A 30 7.00 6.96 -31.39
C PRO A 30 6.85 7.80 -32.67
N ILE A 31 7.93 8.42 -33.16
CA ILE A 31 7.95 9.12 -34.43
C ILE A 31 8.13 8.09 -35.55
N SER A 32 7.01 7.65 -36.14
CA SER A 32 6.92 6.71 -37.26
C SER A 32 5.52 6.81 -37.89
N ASP A 33 5.38 6.29 -39.12
CA ASP A 33 4.07 6.10 -39.79
C ASP A 33 3.38 4.78 -39.39
N GLU A 34 4.06 3.94 -38.59
CA GLU A 34 3.51 2.70 -38.04
C GLU A 34 2.43 2.95 -36.97
N LYS A 35 1.50 1.99 -36.83
CA LYS A 35 0.54 1.97 -35.72
C LYS A 35 1.09 1.14 -34.56
N PHE A 36 1.00 1.69 -33.35
CA PHE A 36 1.53 1.05 -32.15
C PHE A 36 0.44 0.77 -31.12
N PRO A 37 0.59 -0.23 -30.25
CA PRO A 37 -0.35 -0.42 -29.14
C PRO A 37 -0.17 0.66 -28.08
N ALA A 38 -1.23 0.99 -27.35
CA ALA A 38 -1.20 1.95 -26.25
C ALA A 38 -0.93 1.27 -24.90
N ILE A 39 -0.21 1.95 -23.99
CA ILE A 39 -0.03 1.55 -22.59
C ILE A 39 -0.55 2.69 -21.70
N LEU A 40 -1.65 2.44 -20.99
CA LEU A 40 -2.38 3.41 -20.16
C LEU A 40 -1.93 3.38 -18.69
N GLU A 41 -1.63 4.55 -18.13
CA GLU A 41 -1.67 4.84 -16.68
C GLU A 41 -2.84 5.80 -16.40
N TYR A 42 -3.76 5.39 -15.51
CA TYR A 42 -4.98 6.13 -15.18
C TYR A 42 -5.04 6.38 -13.67
N ILE A 43 -4.78 7.62 -13.23
CA ILE A 43 -4.54 7.95 -11.81
C ILE A 43 -5.00 9.38 -11.44
N PRO A 44 -5.30 9.66 -10.16
CA PRO A 44 -5.76 10.98 -9.71
C PRO A 44 -4.62 11.97 -9.38
N TYR A 45 -3.37 11.60 -9.63
CA TYR A 45 -2.20 12.27 -9.03
C TYR A 45 -1.59 13.38 -9.89
N ARG A 46 -2.38 14.01 -10.76
CA ARG A 46 -2.02 15.21 -11.54
C ARG A 46 -0.81 15.01 -12.46
N LYS A 47 -1.06 14.58 -13.69
CA LYS A 47 -0.02 14.32 -14.70
C LYS A 47 0.81 15.55 -15.09
N ASP A 48 0.26 16.76 -14.92
CA ASP A 48 0.89 18.02 -15.33
C ASP A 48 1.83 18.65 -14.29
N ASP A 49 1.84 18.14 -13.05
CA ASP A 49 2.69 18.69 -11.98
C ASP A 49 3.30 17.59 -11.10
N ASN A 50 2.61 17.13 -10.06
CA ASN A 50 3.10 16.23 -9.02
C ASN A 50 3.75 14.95 -9.58
N THR A 51 3.21 14.43 -10.68
CA THR A 51 3.66 13.16 -11.24
C THR A 51 4.43 13.28 -12.55
N VAL A 52 4.85 14.48 -12.95
CA VAL A 52 5.73 14.67 -14.13
C VAL A 52 7.04 13.87 -14.07
N PRO A 53 7.69 13.62 -12.91
CA PRO A 53 8.85 12.71 -12.87
C PRO A 53 8.57 11.31 -13.44
N ARG A 54 7.30 10.88 -13.45
CA ARG A 54 6.85 9.58 -13.98
C ARG A 54 6.76 9.54 -15.52
N ASP A 55 6.80 10.69 -16.19
CA ASP A 55 6.77 10.81 -17.66
C ASP A 55 7.91 10.03 -18.32
N SER A 56 9.02 9.86 -17.60
CA SER A 56 10.16 9.03 -17.98
C SER A 56 9.80 7.60 -18.38
N ILE A 57 8.85 6.95 -17.69
CA ILE A 57 8.44 5.57 -17.97
C ILE A 57 7.63 5.51 -19.27
N HIS A 58 6.74 6.47 -19.49
CA HIS A 58 5.94 6.56 -20.71
C HIS A 58 6.80 6.90 -21.93
N TYR A 59 7.82 7.75 -21.74
CA TYR A 59 8.84 8.00 -22.75
C TYR A 59 9.64 6.73 -23.08
N TYR A 60 10.05 5.96 -22.06
CA TYR A 60 10.77 4.70 -22.24
C TYR A 60 9.96 3.67 -23.05
N PHE A 61 8.64 3.59 -22.83
CA PHE A 61 7.75 2.78 -23.66
C PHE A 61 7.70 3.27 -25.11
N ALA A 62 7.60 4.58 -25.31
CA ALA A 62 7.56 5.20 -26.63
C ALA A 62 8.82 4.93 -27.47
N GLU A 63 10.00 5.01 -26.86
CA GLU A 63 11.24 4.64 -27.52
C GLU A 63 11.25 3.18 -28.01
N ARG A 64 10.43 2.30 -27.44
CA ARG A 64 10.37 0.86 -27.73
C ARG A 64 9.13 0.45 -28.53
N GLY A 65 8.47 1.42 -29.17
CA GLY A 65 7.36 1.18 -30.08
C GLY A 65 6.04 0.86 -29.38
N PHE A 66 5.74 1.57 -28.30
CA PHE A 66 4.41 1.61 -27.68
C PHE A 66 3.97 3.06 -27.59
N VAL A 67 2.68 3.35 -27.48
CA VAL A 67 2.24 4.70 -27.12
C VAL A 67 2.06 4.75 -25.60
N GLY A 68 2.90 5.51 -24.90
CA GLY A 68 2.69 5.79 -23.48
C GLY A 68 1.53 6.76 -23.32
N VAL A 69 0.59 6.46 -22.42
CA VAL A 69 -0.63 7.26 -22.22
C VAL A 69 -0.83 7.52 -20.74
N ARG A 70 -1.04 8.79 -20.39
CA ARG A 70 -1.40 9.21 -19.02
C ARG A 70 -2.73 9.92 -19.05
N VAL A 71 -3.65 9.54 -18.18
CA VAL A 71 -4.95 10.19 -18.06
C VAL A 71 -5.20 10.53 -16.60
N ASP A 72 -5.51 11.81 -16.34
CA ASP A 72 -6.03 12.22 -15.04
C ASP A 72 -7.48 11.72 -14.93
N ILE A 73 -7.82 11.03 -13.83
CA ILE A 73 -9.20 10.54 -13.66
C ILE A 73 -10.18 11.71 -13.49
N ARG A 74 -11.47 11.43 -13.69
CA ARG A 74 -12.57 12.37 -13.48
C ARG A 74 -12.40 13.17 -12.18
N GLY A 75 -12.60 14.48 -12.26
CA GLY A 75 -12.55 15.38 -11.10
C GLY A 75 -11.15 15.68 -10.56
N THR A 76 -10.09 15.17 -11.17
CA THR A 76 -8.71 15.35 -10.68
C THR A 76 -7.79 15.98 -11.73
N GLY A 77 -6.68 16.56 -11.26
CA GLY A 77 -5.68 17.18 -12.14
C GLY A 77 -6.29 18.14 -13.15
N SER A 78 -6.12 17.82 -14.42
CA SER A 78 -6.61 18.60 -15.55
C SER A 78 -7.93 18.10 -16.16
N SER A 79 -8.52 17.02 -15.63
CA SER A 79 -9.82 16.50 -16.08
C SER A 79 -10.99 17.29 -15.49
N GLU A 80 -12.09 17.39 -16.26
CA GLU A 80 -13.37 17.92 -15.80
C GLU A 80 -14.06 16.95 -14.81
N GLY A 81 -15.18 17.42 -14.23
CA GLY A 81 -15.99 16.64 -13.30
C GLY A 81 -15.68 16.90 -11.82
N VAL A 82 -16.29 16.08 -10.96
CA VAL A 82 -16.16 16.09 -9.50
C VAL A 82 -15.95 14.64 -9.06
N THR A 83 -15.21 14.45 -7.98
CA THR A 83 -14.97 13.13 -7.37
C THR A 83 -15.05 13.26 -5.86
N ASN A 84 -15.85 12.41 -5.23
CA ASN A 84 -16.09 12.43 -3.79
C ASN A 84 -15.59 11.16 -3.09
N ASP A 85 -15.10 10.20 -3.87
CA ASP A 85 -14.40 9.04 -3.36
C ASP A 85 -13.31 8.53 -4.31
N GLU A 86 -12.58 7.54 -3.84
CA GLU A 86 -11.74 6.69 -4.65
C GLU A 86 -12.53 5.53 -5.27
N TYR A 87 -12.16 5.16 -6.49
CA TYR A 87 -12.69 3.99 -7.20
C TYR A 87 -14.21 4.03 -7.42
N GLU A 88 -14.77 5.21 -7.64
CA GLU A 88 -16.20 5.34 -7.96
C GLU A 88 -16.50 4.56 -9.24
N VAL A 89 -17.66 3.88 -9.30
CA VAL A 89 -18.08 3.09 -10.47
C VAL A 89 -18.02 3.89 -11.77
N THR A 90 -18.31 5.19 -11.70
CA THR A 90 -18.19 6.11 -12.84
C THR A 90 -16.74 6.20 -13.34
N GLN A 91 -15.75 6.31 -12.45
CA GLN A 91 -14.33 6.33 -12.83
C GLN A 91 -13.90 5.02 -13.49
N ILE A 92 -14.40 3.87 -12.98
CA ILE A 92 -14.11 2.55 -13.57
C ILE A 92 -14.70 2.46 -14.99
N ARG A 93 -15.93 2.94 -15.20
CA ARG A 93 -16.57 3.01 -16.53
C ARG A 93 -15.87 3.99 -17.47
N ASP A 94 -15.42 5.14 -16.97
CA ASP A 94 -14.61 6.08 -17.73
C ASP A 94 -13.31 5.40 -18.21
N GLY A 95 -12.65 4.61 -17.35
CA GLY A 95 -11.48 3.81 -17.72
C GLY A 95 -11.74 2.84 -18.88
N TYR A 96 -12.89 2.16 -18.90
CA TYR A 96 -13.32 1.35 -20.05
C TYR A 96 -13.42 2.21 -21.33
N LYS A 97 -14.06 3.39 -21.24
CA LYS A 97 -14.24 4.28 -22.39
C LYS A 97 -12.93 4.84 -22.91
N VAL A 98 -11.99 5.19 -22.02
CA VAL A 98 -10.64 5.59 -22.38
C VAL A 98 -9.95 4.49 -23.18
N ILE A 99 -10.05 3.22 -22.76
CA ILE A 99 -9.45 2.09 -23.50
C ILE A 99 -10.04 1.99 -24.92
N GLU A 100 -11.36 2.03 -25.07
CA GLU A 100 -12.00 1.96 -26.39
C GLU A 100 -11.65 3.17 -27.26
N TRP A 101 -11.60 4.37 -26.68
CA TRP A 101 -11.18 5.59 -27.39
C TRP A 101 -9.72 5.50 -27.86
N LEU A 102 -8.81 5.02 -27.02
CA LEU A 102 -7.40 4.83 -27.41
C LEU A 102 -7.27 3.82 -28.55
N ALA A 103 -8.00 2.72 -28.49
CA ALA A 103 -7.98 1.68 -29.50
C ALA A 103 -8.53 2.13 -30.86
N SER A 104 -9.35 3.19 -30.90
CA SER A 104 -9.92 3.74 -32.14
C SER A 104 -9.06 4.81 -32.80
N GLN A 105 -7.97 5.26 -32.18
CA GLN A 105 -7.14 6.32 -32.74
C GLN A 105 -6.31 5.83 -33.93
N ASP A 106 -6.03 6.71 -34.90
CA ASP A 106 -5.33 6.34 -36.13
C ASP A 106 -3.90 5.85 -35.91
N TRP A 107 -3.25 6.31 -34.85
CA TRP A 107 -1.91 5.86 -34.44
C TRP A 107 -1.91 4.53 -33.67
N CYS A 108 -3.08 4.04 -33.25
CA CYS A 108 -3.21 2.84 -32.42
C CYS A 108 -3.41 1.59 -33.29
N ASN A 109 -2.75 0.48 -32.95
CA ASN A 109 -2.97 -0.80 -33.64
C ASN A 109 -4.22 -1.56 -33.14
N GLY A 110 -5.04 -0.92 -32.29
CA GLY A 110 -6.24 -1.50 -31.69
C GLY A 110 -6.02 -2.33 -30.43
N SER A 111 -4.77 -2.47 -29.95
CA SER A 111 -4.45 -3.14 -28.69
C SER A 111 -4.04 -2.15 -27.62
N VAL A 112 -4.61 -2.30 -26.43
CA VAL A 112 -4.31 -1.47 -25.26
C VAL A 112 -3.85 -2.35 -24.11
N GLY A 113 -2.80 -1.91 -23.43
CA GLY A 113 -2.37 -2.44 -22.14
C GLY A 113 -2.58 -1.40 -21.06
N MET A 114 -2.68 -1.82 -19.81
CA MET A 114 -2.81 -0.91 -18.68
C MET A 114 -1.82 -1.28 -17.58
N TRP A 115 -1.26 -0.28 -16.92
CA TRP A 115 -0.38 -0.47 -15.77
C TRP A 115 -0.57 0.65 -14.76
N GLY A 116 -0.12 0.42 -13.54
CA GLY A 116 -0.05 1.47 -12.55
C GLY A 116 0.46 0.96 -11.21
N THR A 117 0.89 1.90 -10.38
CA THR A 117 1.35 1.64 -9.01
C THR A 117 0.30 2.13 -8.02
N SER A 118 0.04 1.36 -6.96
CA SER A 118 -0.95 1.74 -5.93
C SER A 118 -2.32 1.93 -6.57
N TYR A 119 -2.98 3.07 -6.40
CA TYR A 119 -4.24 3.42 -7.08
C TYR A 119 -4.31 3.03 -8.56
N GLY A 120 -3.24 3.28 -9.34
CA GLY A 120 -3.22 2.89 -10.74
C GLY A 120 -3.27 1.37 -10.95
N GLY A 121 -2.66 0.60 -10.05
CA GLY A 121 -2.72 -0.85 -10.03
C GLY A 121 -4.09 -1.39 -9.60
N PHE A 122 -4.77 -0.73 -8.67
CA PHE A 122 -6.15 -1.04 -8.28
C PHE A 122 -7.08 -0.81 -9.49
N MET A 123 -6.97 0.36 -10.13
CA MET A 123 -7.72 0.68 -11.34
C MET A 123 -7.44 -0.30 -12.49
N CYS A 124 -6.23 -0.86 -12.61
CA CYS A 124 -5.95 -1.91 -13.59
C CYS A 124 -6.87 -3.12 -13.39
N LEU A 125 -6.99 -3.59 -12.15
CA LEU A 125 -7.83 -4.73 -11.81
C LEU A 125 -9.30 -4.41 -12.04
N GLU A 126 -9.77 -3.25 -11.57
CA GLU A 126 -11.19 -2.88 -11.66
C GLU A 126 -11.68 -2.65 -13.08
N VAL A 127 -10.91 -1.90 -13.88
CA VAL A 127 -11.23 -1.70 -15.28
C VAL A 127 -11.18 -3.02 -16.04
N ALA A 128 -10.21 -3.90 -15.73
CA ALA A 128 -10.14 -5.23 -16.33
C ALA A 128 -11.34 -6.14 -15.96
N MET A 129 -11.98 -5.94 -14.81
CA MET A 129 -13.22 -6.64 -14.44
C MET A 129 -14.43 -6.23 -15.30
N LEU A 130 -14.38 -5.09 -16.00
CA LEU A 130 -15.37 -4.73 -17.02
C LEU A 130 -15.12 -5.43 -18.36
N ASN A 131 -14.01 -6.17 -18.49
CA ASN A 131 -13.60 -6.90 -19.69
C ASN A 131 -13.64 -6.06 -20.99
N PRO A 132 -12.93 -4.91 -21.06
CA PRO A 132 -12.84 -4.14 -22.31
C PRO A 132 -12.22 -5.00 -23.41
N PRO A 133 -12.86 -5.16 -24.58
CA PRO A 133 -12.38 -6.07 -25.62
C PRO A 133 -11.02 -5.68 -26.18
N LYS A 134 -10.63 -4.40 -26.08
CA LYS A 134 -9.35 -3.87 -26.54
C LYS A 134 -8.24 -3.94 -25.48
N LEU A 135 -8.56 -4.25 -24.23
CA LEU A 135 -7.58 -4.46 -23.17
C LEU A 135 -6.94 -5.85 -23.29
N LYS A 136 -5.68 -5.91 -23.72
CA LYS A 136 -4.98 -7.15 -24.06
C LYS A 136 -4.07 -7.68 -22.96
N ALA A 137 -3.63 -6.83 -22.04
CA ALA A 137 -2.88 -7.24 -20.84
C ALA A 137 -2.83 -6.12 -19.81
N ILE A 138 -2.66 -6.48 -18.53
CA ILE A 138 -2.46 -5.53 -17.43
C ILE A 138 -1.22 -5.84 -16.59
N VAL A 139 -0.69 -4.80 -15.93
CA VAL A 139 0.39 -4.90 -14.94
C VAL A 139 0.01 -4.11 -13.67
N PRO A 140 -0.76 -4.71 -12.74
CA PRO A 140 -1.00 -4.09 -11.44
C PRO A 140 0.25 -4.18 -10.55
N VAL A 141 0.74 -3.03 -10.09
CA VAL A 141 1.90 -2.92 -9.20
C VAL A 141 1.45 -2.42 -7.82
N TYR A 142 1.75 -3.17 -6.76
CA TYR A 142 1.36 -2.86 -5.37
C TYR A 142 -0.14 -2.57 -5.23
N ALA A 143 -0.96 -3.53 -5.64
CA ALA A 143 -2.42 -3.42 -5.66
C ALA A 143 -3.09 -4.49 -4.81
N THR A 144 -4.21 -4.15 -4.17
CA THR A 144 -5.07 -5.14 -3.49
C THR A 144 -6.29 -5.55 -4.33
N ASP A 145 -6.81 -6.73 -4.05
CA ASP A 145 -8.10 -7.28 -4.50
C ASP A 145 -9.20 -7.21 -3.41
N ASP A 146 -8.86 -6.60 -2.27
CA ASP A 146 -9.70 -6.46 -1.07
C ASP A 146 -9.38 -5.15 -0.35
N ARG A 147 -10.29 -4.18 -0.42
CA ARG A 147 -10.06 -2.84 0.15
C ARG A 147 -10.20 -2.78 1.67
N TYR A 148 -11.05 -3.60 2.28
CA TYR A 148 -11.27 -3.50 3.72
C TYR A 148 -10.12 -4.11 4.52
N THR A 149 -9.60 -5.26 4.10
CA THR A 149 -8.65 -6.02 4.93
C THR A 149 -7.18 -5.69 4.67
N ASP A 150 -6.86 -5.20 3.47
CA ASP A 150 -5.48 -4.99 3.04
C ASP A 150 -5.16 -3.52 2.66
N ASP A 151 -6.16 -2.67 2.43
CA ASP A 151 -5.92 -1.28 2.00
C ASP A 151 -5.40 -0.36 3.13
N CYS A 152 -5.19 0.91 2.80
CA CYS A 152 -4.66 1.93 3.67
C CYS A 152 -5.59 2.40 4.80
N HIS A 153 -6.83 1.89 4.84
CA HIS A 153 -7.88 2.34 5.77
C HIS A 153 -8.03 1.42 6.97
N TYR A 154 -8.13 0.11 6.75
CA TYR A 154 -8.39 -0.87 7.80
C TYR A 154 -7.44 -2.07 7.71
N VAL A 155 -7.14 -2.68 8.86
CA VAL A 155 -6.36 -3.92 8.94
C VAL A 155 -6.78 -4.72 10.16
N GLY A 156 -7.03 -6.02 9.98
CA GLY A 156 -7.57 -6.84 11.08
C GLY A 156 -8.91 -6.33 11.62
N GLY A 157 -9.60 -5.46 10.86
CA GLY A 157 -10.80 -4.74 11.25
C GLY A 157 -10.57 -3.61 12.26
N ASP A 158 -9.36 -3.06 12.34
CA ASP A 158 -9.00 -1.81 13.04
C ASP A 158 -8.62 -0.68 12.08
N LEU A 159 -8.86 0.58 12.47
CA LEU A 159 -8.54 1.77 11.69
C LEU A 159 -7.02 2.01 11.64
N ARG A 160 -6.48 2.26 10.44
CA ARG A 160 -5.09 2.68 10.26
C ARG A 160 -4.92 4.16 10.62
N ALA A 161 -4.41 4.43 11.82
CA ALA A 161 -4.39 5.78 12.38
C ALA A 161 -3.50 6.76 11.59
N TYR A 162 -2.22 6.42 11.43
CA TYR A 162 -1.23 7.36 10.91
C TYR A 162 -1.41 7.70 9.43
N TYR A 163 -1.59 6.69 8.56
CA TYR A 163 -1.54 6.91 7.12
C TYR A 163 -2.81 7.58 6.59
N ASP A 164 -3.98 7.16 7.07
CA ASP A 164 -5.25 7.58 6.51
C ASP A 164 -5.52 9.08 6.77
N VAL A 165 -5.62 9.46 8.04
CA VAL A 165 -5.85 10.86 8.45
C VAL A 165 -4.59 11.71 8.32
N GLY A 166 -3.46 11.18 8.79
CA GLY A 166 -2.22 11.94 8.90
C GLY A 166 -1.62 12.27 7.54
N PHE A 167 -1.89 11.44 6.53
CA PHE A 167 -1.29 11.57 5.20
C PHE A 167 -2.32 11.54 4.07
N TYR A 168 -2.83 10.37 3.67
CA TYR A 168 -3.50 10.19 2.37
C TYR A 168 -4.81 10.98 2.22
N GLY A 169 -5.70 10.92 3.22
CA GLY A 169 -6.96 11.67 3.20
C GLY A 169 -6.72 13.19 3.08
N ASN A 170 -5.76 13.71 3.84
CA ASN A 170 -5.40 15.13 3.83
C ASN A 170 -4.62 15.54 2.56
N PHE A 171 -3.76 14.63 2.06
CA PHE A 171 -3.01 14.79 0.82
C PHE A 171 -3.96 14.97 -0.36
N MET A 172 -4.98 14.12 -0.47
CA MET A 172 -5.96 14.17 -1.56
C MET A 172 -6.84 15.42 -1.54
N VAL A 173 -7.24 15.91 -0.36
CA VAL A 173 -7.98 17.18 -0.23
C VAL A 173 -7.19 18.33 -0.83
N ALA A 174 -5.91 18.49 -0.45
CA ALA A 174 -5.08 19.56 -0.99
C ALA A 174 -4.76 19.38 -2.48
N LEU A 175 -4.49 18.14 -2.92
CA LEU A 175 -4.12 17.86 -4.30
C LEU A 175 -5.28 18.14 -5.27
N ASN A 176 -6.50 17.77 -4.90
CA ASN A 176 -7.70 17.99 -5.73
C ASN A 176 -8.13 19.46 -5.77
N ALA A 177 -7.76 20.25 -4.77
CA ALA A 177 -8.06 21.68 -4.70
C ALA A 177 -7.13 22.57 -5.56
N LEU A 178 -6.04 22.03 -6.12
CA LEU A 178 -5.22 22.76 -7.10
C LEU A 178 -5.99 22.99 -8.43
N PRO A 179 -5.75 24.12 -9.12
CA PRO A 179 -6.43 24.42 -10.38
C PRO A 179 -6.08 23.39 -11.48
N PRO A 180 -6.97 23.19 -12.47
CA PRO A 180 -6.61 22.46 -13.68
C PRO A 180 -5.64 23.30 -14.53
N ASN A 181 -5.03 22.71 -15.55
CA ASN A 181 -4.25 23.50 -16.50
C ASN A 181 -5.17 24.46 -17.29
N LYS A 182 -4.96 25.77 -17.14
CA LYS A 182 -5.82 26.80 -17.73
C LYS A 182 -5.80 26.85 -19.26
N GLU A 183 -4.74 26.34 -19.88
CA GLU A 183 -4.63 26.30 -21.35
C GLU A 183 -5.64 25.32 -21.98
N ILE A 184 -6.09 24.32 -21.22
CA ILE A 184 -7.06 23.31 -21.69
C ILE A 184 -8.45 23.92 -21.85
N TYR A 185 -8.92 24.63 -20.82
CA TYR A 185 -10.29 25.11 -20.75
C TYR A 185 -10.46 26.57 -21.16
N LYS A 186 -9.35 27.28 -21.43
CA LYS A 186 -9.36 28.72 -21.78
C LYS A 186 -10.27 29.47 -20.80
N GLU A 187 -11.16 30.34 -21.27
CA GLU A 187 -12.05 31.14 -20.41
C GLU A 187 -12.90 30.33 -19.40
N ARG A 188 -13.10 29.02 -19.59
CA ARG A 188 -13.87 28.17 -18.65
C ARG A 188 -13.05 27.63 -17.47
N TRP A 189 -11.71 27.74 -17.49
CA TRP A 189 -10.84 27.05 -16.52
C TRP A 189 -11.19 27.36 -15.06
N GLU A 190 -11.52 28.62 -14.77
CA GLU A 190 -11.85 29.07 -13.42
C GLU A 190 -13.22 28.51 -12.96
N SER A 191 -14.19 28.38 -13.87
CA SER A 191 -15.48 27.75 -13.56
C SER A 191 -15.34 26.26 -13.26
N VAL A 192 -14.49 25.54 -14.02
CA VAL A 192 -14.17 24.12 -13.76
C VAL A 192 -13.50 23.98 -12.40
N TRP A 193 -12.56 24.87 -12.08
CA TRP A 193 -11.88 24.86 -10.78
C TRP A 193 -12.84 25.15 -9.62
N ARG A 194 -13.66 26.20 -9.74
CA ARG A 194 -14.64 26.60 -8.73
C ARG A 194 -15.66 25.50 -8.46
N ASN A 195 -16.15 24.85 -9.51
CA ASN A 195 -17.05 23.71 -9.38
C ASN A 195 -16.44 22.58 -8.54
N ARG A 196 -15.14 22.28 -8.70
CA ARG A 196 -14.46 21.29 -7.86
C ARG A 196 -14.32 21.73 -6.41
N LEU A 197 -13.88 22.96 -6.17
CA LEU A 197 -13.72 23.50 -4.81
C LEU A 197 -15.03 23.47 -4.01
N GLU A 198 -16.15 23.78 -4.68
CA GLU A 198 -17.47 23.82 -4.05
C GLU A 198 -18.04 22.42 -3.81
N ASN A 199 -17.91 21.51 -4.79
CA ASN A 199 -18.65 20.25 -4.82
C ASN A 199 -17.85 19.00 -4.45
N CYS A 200 -16.51 19.08 -4.34
CA CYS A 200 -15.74 17.95 -3.82
C CYS A 200 -15.85 17.88 -2.29
N GLU A 201 -15.96 16.66 -1.77
CA GLU A 201 -15.87 16.32 -0.35
C GLU A 201 -14.61 15.47 -0.05
N PRO A 202 -14.06 15.57 1.17
CA PRO A 202 -12.99 14.69 1.62
C PRO A 202 -13.39 13.21 1.57
N TRP A 203 -12.62 12.39 0.84
CA TRP A 203 -12.88 10.96 0.65
C TRP A 203 -12.94 10.17 1.97
N ILE A 204 -12.16 10.61 2.97
CA ILE A 204 -12.12 10.03 4.33
C ILE A 204 -13.46 9.98 5.04
N PHE A 205 -14.45 10.76 4.61
CA PHE A 205 -15.80 10.67 5.16
C PHE A 205 -16.40 9.28 4.92
N ASN A 206 -16.29 8.75 3.70
CA ASN A 206 -16.85 7.45 3.37
C ASN A 206 -16.10 6.33 4.10
N TRP A 207 -14.79 6.48 4.30
CA TRP A 207 -13.96 5.50 5.01
C TRP A 207 -14.36 5.40 6.49
N LEU A 208 -14.51 6.54 7.18
CA LEU A 208 -14.91 6.58 8.59
C LEU A 208 -16.39 6.23 8.83
N GLU A 209 -17.26 6.42 7.82
CA GLU A 209 -18.65 5.96 7.84
C GLU A 209 -18.74 4.42 7.70
N ASN A 210 -17.80 3.79 7.01
CA ASN A 210 -17.80 2.36 6.69
C ASN A 210 -16.76 1.55 7.50
N GLN A 211 -16.90 1.55 8.84
CA GLN A 211 -15.99 0.85 9.77
C GLN A 211 -16.04 -0.69 9.76
N ILE A 212 -16.83 -1.29 8.88
CA ILE A 212 -17.00 -2.76 8.73
C ILE A 212 -16.80 -3.14 7.27
N ASP A 213 -16.56 -4.41 6.98
CA ASP A 213 -16.58 -4.93 5.60
C ASP A 213 -18.03 -4.93 5.07
N SER A 214 -18.49 -3.76 4.62
CA SER A 214 -19.81 -3.51 4.03
C SER A 214 -19.75 -3.57 2.49
N ASP A 215 -20.92 -3.46 1.85
CA ASP A 215 -21.01 -3.42 0.38
C ASP A 215 -20.24 -2.27 -0.25
N TYR A 216 -20.03 -1.17 0.49
CA TYR A 216 -19.18 -0.06 0.08
C TYR A 216 -17.77 -0.52 -0.32
N TRP A 217 -17.12 -1.34 0.51
CA TRP A 217 -15.77 -1.86 0.22
C TRP A 217 -15.76 -2.90 -0.89
N ARG A 218 -16.87 -3.61 -1.11
CA ARG A 218 -16.96 -4.72 -2.06
C ARG A 218 -17.45 -4.30 -3.45
N GLU A 219 -18.04 -3.11 -3.58
CA GLU A 219 -18.45 -2.56 -4.86
C GLU A 219 -17.23 -2.42 -5.78
N ALA A 220 -16.22 -1.70 -5.28
CA ALA A 220 -14.90 -1.53 -5.85
C ALA A 220 -13.91 -2.55 -5.26
N LEU A 221 -13.43 -3.50 -6.07
CA LEU A 221 -12.62 -4.67 -5.67
C LEU A 221 -13.27 -5.55 -4.58
N GLY A 222 -13.81 -6.71 -4.98
CA GLY A 222 -14.48 -7.65 -4.06
C GLY A 222 -14.11 -9.09 -4.34
N ARG A 223 -12.81 -9.37 -4.59
CA ARG A 223 -12.30 -10.72 -4.94
C ARG A 223 -13.02 -11.36 -6.15
N LYS A 224 -13.44 -10.54 -7.12
CA LYS A 224 -14.21 -10.95 -8.31
C LYS A 224 -13.31 -11.47 -9.44
N TYR A 225 -12.43 -12.43 -9.15
CA TYR A 225 -11.34 -12.87 -10.05
C TYR A 225 -11.82 -13.34 -11.42
N ASP A 226 -12.96 -14.04 -11.48
CA ASP A 226 -13.51 -14.56 -12.74
C ASP A 226 -13.90 -13.47 -13.74
N LYS A 227 -14.05 -12.22 -13.30
CA LYS A 227 -14.34 -11.08 -14.18
C LYS A 227 -13.13 -10.61 -14.98
N VAL A 228 -11.91 -10.86 -14.48
CA VAL A 228 -10.68 -10.49 -15.21
C VAL A 228 -10.42 -11.54 -16.28
N LYS A 229 -10.37 -11.12 -17.55
CA LYS A 229 -10.19 -12.02 -18.71
C LYS A 229 -8.87 -11.82 -19.45
N CYS A 230 -8.17 -10.71 -19.23
CA CYS A 230 -6.91 -10.43 -19.90
C CYS A 230 -5.70 -10.96 -19.09
N PRO A 231 -4.61 -11.32 -19.77
CA PRO A 231 -3.34 -11.64 -19.14
C PRO A 231 -2.91 -10.60 -18.08
N THR A 232 -2.45 -11.07 -16.92
CA THR A 232 -2.10 -10.22 -15.78
C THR A 232 -0.68 -10.48 -15.26
N PHE A 233 0.18 -9.46 -15.25
CA PHE A 233 1.49 -9.52 -14.61
C PHE A 233 1.48 -8.75 -13.29
N ILE A 234 1.47 -9.47 -12.19
CA ILE A 234 1.35 -8.95 -10.83
C ILE A 234 2.74 -8.60 -10.31
N ILE A 235 2.93 -7.38 -9.82
CA ILE A 235 4.19 -6.94 -9.20
C ILE A 235 3.94 -6.49 -7.76
N GLY A 236 4.62 -7.13 -6.81
CA GLY A 236 4.48 -6.91 -5.36
C GLY A 236 5.80 -6.59 -4.67
N GLY A 237 5.73 -6.23 -3.39
CA GLY A 237 6.88 -5.99 -2.52
C GLY A 237 6.68 -6.59 -1.13
N TRP A 238 7.70 -7.22 -0.56
CA TRP A 238 7.60 -7.80 0.79
C TRP A 238 7.55 -6.76 1.92
N ARG A 239 8.02 -5.54 1.65
CA ARG A 239 8.01 -4.43 2.61
C ARG A 239 7.02 -3.34 2.20
N ASP A 240 6.16 -3.66 1.24
CA ASP A 240 5.05 -2.84 0.77
C ASP A 240 3.87 -2.89 1.75
N GLY A 241 2.89 -1.98 1.58
CA GLY A 241 1.62 -2.02 2.31
C GLY A 241 0.70 -3.18 1.91
N TYR A 242 0.93 -3.79 0.74
CA TYR A 242 0.11 -4.85 0.15
C TYR A 242 0.90 -6.15 -0.10
N PRO A 243 1.47 -6.78 0.94
CA PRO A 243 2.25 -8.01 0.77
C PRO A 243 1.39 -9.25 0.48
N ASN A 244 0.14 -9.28 0.93
CA ASN A 244 -0.77 -10.43 0.78
C ASN A 244 -1.40 -10.55 -0.63
N PRO A 245 -1.95 -9.47 -1.21
CA PRO A 245 -2.68 -9.56 -2.47
C PRO A 245 -1.90 -10.16 -3.64
N PRO A 246 -0.59 -9.94 -3.85
CA PRO A 246 0.12 -10.51 -4.99
C PRO A 246 0.04 -12.04 -5.07
N LEU A 247 0.20 -12.73 -3.93
CA LEU A 247 0.08 -14.19 -3.86
C LEU A 247 -1.38 -14.65 -4.04
N ARG A 248 -2.33 -13.94 -3.42
CA ARG A 248 -3.76 -14.25 -3.48
C ARG A 248 -4.32 -14.05 -4.89
N LEU A 249 -3.98 -12.96 -5.56
CA LEU A 249 -4.29 -12.70 -6.97
C LEU A 249 -3.71 -13.80 -7.86
N PHE A 250 -2.43 -14.13 -7.68
CA PHE A 250 -1.79 -15.18 -8.47
C PHE A 250 -2.47 -16.53 -8.23
N GLN A 251 -2.88 -16.86 -7.01
CA GLN A 251 -3.58 -18.11 -6.72
C GLN A 251 -4.94 -18.20 -7.43
N ASN A 252 -5.72 -17.12 -7.43
CA ASN A 252 -7.14 -17.17 -7.82
C ASN A 252 -7.44 -16.78 -9.27
N LEU A 253 -6.60 -15.96 -9.92
CA LEU A 253 -6.81 -15.58 -11.33
C LEU A 253 -6.69 -16.80 -12.26
N LYS A 254 -7.61 -16.95 -13.22
CA LYS A 254 -7.63 -18.07 -14.20
C LYS A 254 -7.20 -17.67 -15.61
N VAL A 255 -6.46 -16.58 -15.71
CA VAL A 255 -5.89 -16.04 -16.96
C VAL A 255 -4.40 -16.37 -17.03
N PRO A 256 -3.75 -16.24 -18.21
CA PRO A 256 -2.29 -16.20 -18.28
C PRO A 256 -1.75 -15.16 -17.31
N LYS A 257 -0.85 -15.57 -16.41
CA LYS A 257 -0.42 -14.74 -15.29
C LYS A 257 1.05 -14.93 -14.97
N LYS A 258 1.69 -13.85 -14.51
CA LYS A 258 3.06 -13.85 -13.98
C LYS A 258 3.08 -13.07 -12.66
N LEU A 259 3.99 -13.43 -11.77
CA LEU A 259 4.17 -12.80 -10.45
C LEU A 259 5.64 -12.42 -10.25
N LEU A 260 5.88 -11.20 -9.79
CA LEU A 260 7.19 -10.70 -9.39
C LEU A 260 7.08 -10.02 -8.03
N ILE A 261 7.77 -10.55 -7.00
CA ILE A 261 7.80 -9.94 -5.67
C ILE A 261 9.24 -9.68 -5.24
N GLY A 262 9.60 -8.41 -5.05
CA GLY A 262 10.91 -8.00 -4.53
C GLY A 262 10.88 -7.61 -3.05
N PRO A 263 12.02 -7.22 -2.46
CA PRO A 263 12.09 -6.77 -1.06
C PRO A 263 11.69 -5.29 -0.89
N TRP A 264 10.99 -4.74 -1.88
CA TRP A 264 10.75 -3.31 -1.99
C TRP A 264 9.67 -2.84 -1.02
N THR A 265 9.80 -1.58 -0.61
CA THR A 265 8.73 -0.79 0.01
C THR A 265 7.74 -0.32 -1.05
N HIS A 266 6.83 0.59 -0.70
CA HIS A 266 5.83 1.17 -1.61
C HIS A 266 6.42 2.18 -2.62
N GLU A 267 7.50 1.76 -3.27
CA GLU A 267 8.25 2.51 -4.26
C GLU A 267 8.63 1.57 -5.41
N ARG A 268 8.70 2.09 -6.63
CA ARG A 268 8.90 1.28 -7.83
C ARG A 268 10.23 0.52 -7.81
N PRO A 269 10.28 -0.71 -8.32
CA PRO A 269 11.45 -1.59 -8.22
C PRO A 269 12.79 -0.99 -8.68
N HIS A 270 12.78 -0.15 -9.72
CA HIS A 270 13.99 0.49 -10.26
C HIS A 270 14.59 1.58 -9.35
N LYS A 271 13.84 2.11 -8.38
CA LYS A 271 14.27 3.20 -7.49
C LYS A 271 13.96 2.98 -6.01
N ALA A 272 13.32 1.86 -5.65
CA ALA A 272 13.00 1.51 -4.28
C ALA A 272 14.26 1.43 -3.41
N ILE A 273 14.18 1.99 -2.20
CA ILE A 273 15.22 1.88 -1.18
C ILE A 273 14.54 1.30 0.06
N PRO A 274 15.01 0.16 0.59
CA PRO A 274 16.17 -0.62 0.14
C PRO A 274 15.94 -1.38 -1.18
N GLY A 275 17.02 -1.57 -1.95
CA GLY A 275 17.06 -2.45 -3.13
C GLY A 275 17.16 -3.94 -2.76
N PRO A 276 17.57 -4.83 -3.71
CA PRO A 276 18.17 -4.51 -5.00
C PRO A 276 17.16 -3.95 -5.99
N ASN A 277 17.63 -3.00 -6.79
CA ASN A 277 16.85 -2.43 -7.88
C ASN A 277 17.03 -3.23 -9.16
N ILE A 278 15.96 -3.31 -9.96
CA ILE A 278 15.93 -3.99 -11.25
C ILE A 278 15.27 -3.11 -12.31
N ASP A 279 15.54 -3.36 -13.59
CA ASP A 279 14.78 -2.79 -14.69
C ASP A 279 13.41 -3.48 -14.85
N PHE A 280 12.50 -3.22 -13.91
CA PHE A 280 11.13 -3.70 -14.03
C PHE A 280 10.36 -3.09 -15.22
N ILE A 281 10.85 -1.97 -15.78
CA ILE A 281 10.24 -1.34 -16.95
C ILE A 281 10.50 -2.20 -18.18
N ASN A 282 11.70 -2.76 -18.32
CA ASN A 282 12.01 -3.74 -19.34
C ASN A 282 11.15 -5.01 -19.19
N GLU A 283 10.88 -5.47 -17.97
CA GLU A 283 9.96 -6.61 -17.76
C GLU A 283 8.53 -6.30 -18.23
N MET A 284 8.03 -5.08 -17.98
CA MET A 284 6.75 -4.63 -18.56
C MET A 284 6.80 -4.56 -20.09
N VAL A 285 7.89 -4.06 -20.67
CA VAL A 285 8.08 -4.01 -22.13
C VAL A 285 8.08 -5.41 -22.74
N ARG A 286 8.69 -6.40 -22.09
CA ARG A 286 8.66 -7.80 -22.53
C ARG A 286 7.26 -8.37 -22.48
N TRP A 287 6.53 -8.09 -21.39
CA TRP A 287 5.15 -8.53 -21.18
C TRP A 287 4.20 -7.96 -22.24
N PHE A 288 4.21 -6.63 -22.40
CA PHE A 288 3.39 -5.97 -23.40
C PHE A 288 3.84 -6.29 -24.83
N GLY A 289 5.14 -6.51 -25.07
CA GLY A 289 5.65 -6.93 -26.38
C GLY A 289 5.03 -8.25 -26.84
N TYR A 290 4.88 -9.21 -25.91
CA TYR A 290 4.21 -10.47 -26.19
C TYR A 290 2.70 -10.28 -26.43
N TRP A 291 1.99 -9.69 -25.48
CA TRP A 291 0.51 -9.67 -25.51
C TRP A 291 -0.10 -8.63 -26.45
N LEU A 292 0.58 -7.52 -26.72
CA LEU A 292 0.05 -6.43 -27.56
C LEU A 292 0.65 -6.41 -28.98
N LYS A 293 1.83 -7.01 -29.17
CA LYS A 293 2.55 -7.01 -30.47
C LYS A 293 2.80 -8.41 -31.03
N GLY A 294 2.55 -9.49 -30.27
CA GLY A 294 2.81 -10.86 -30.70
C GLY A 294 4.31 -11.19 -30.85
N ILE A 295 5.18 -10.42 -30.20
CA ILE A 295 6.63 -10.63 -30.26
C ILE A 295 7.02 -11.67 -29.22
N ASP A 296 7.75 -12.71 -29.61
CA ASP A 296 8.35 -13.62 -28.65
C ASP A 296 9.48 -12.92 -27.88
N THR A 297 9.21 -12.57 -26.62
CA THR A 297 10.16 -11.92 -25.71
C THR A 297 10.73 -12.91 -24.68
N GLY A 298 10.38 -14.20 -24.79
CA GLY A 298 10.70 -15.25 -23.84
C GLY A 298 9.96 -15.17 -22.50
N ILE A 299 9.16 -14.12 -22.24
CA ILE A 299 8.57 -13.87 -20.90
C ILE A 299 7.58 -14.96 -20.45
N THR A 300 6.93 -15.63 -21.40
CA THR A 300 6.01 -16.74 -21.18
C THR A 300 6.70 -18.10 -21.07
N SER A 301 7.98 -18.18 -21.46
CA SER A 301 8.80 -19.41 -21.37
C SER A 301 9.51 -19.52 -20.02
N GLU A 302 9.63 -18.42 -19.29
CA GLU A 302 10.14 -18.39 -17.92
C GLU A 302 9.12 -18.96 -16.92
N PRO A 303 9.58 -19.41 -15.74
CA PRO A 303 8.68 -19.72 -14.64
C PRO A 303 7.74 -18.53 -14.31
N PRO A 304 6.47 -18.81 -13.96
CA PRO A 304 5.45 -17.80 -13.78
C PRO A 304 5.61 -16.99 -12.49
N ILE A 305 6.41 -17.45 -11.52
CA ILE A 305 6.59 -16.77 -10.23
C ILE A 305 8.06 -16.46 -10.03
N THR A 306 8.36 -15.20 -9.75
CA THR A 306 9.70 -14.74 -9.38
C THR A 306 9.64 -14.01 -8.05
N ILE A 307 10.43 -14.46 -7.09
CA ILE A 307 10.38 -13.97 -5.71
C ILE A 307 11.80 -13.67 -5.22
N TYR A 308 11.94 -12.61 -4.44
CA TYR A 308 13.14 -12.34 -3.68
C TYR A 308 13.08 -13.01 -2.31
N VAL A 309 14.04 -13.88 -2.02
CA VAL A 309 14.23 -14.49 -0.70
C VAL A 309 15.03 -13.52 0.16
N GLN A 310 14.40 -12.92 1.17
CA GLN A 310 15.09 -12.06 2.14
C GLN A 310 15.84 -12.91 3.18
N THR A 311 16.93 -12.38 3.73
CA THR A 311 17.62 -12.97 4.90
C THR A 311 17.88 -11.86 5.92
N TYR A 312 18.29 -12.25 7.13
CA TYR A 312 18.65 -11.32 8.19
C TYR A 312 19.61 -10.21 7.71
N ASP A 313 19.22 -8.97 8.02
CA ASP A 313 20.07 -7.79 8.09
C ASP A 313 19.87 -7.19 9.48
N GLU A 314 20.90 -6.54 10.01
CA GLU A 314 20.74 -5.75 11.22
C GLU A 314 19.66 -4.66 11.02
N PRO A 315 18.66 -4.54 11.91
CA PRO A 315 17.59 -3.58 11.78
C PRO A 315 18.12 -2.14 11.74
N SER A 316 17.94 -1.48 10.60
CA SER A 316 18.41 -0.10 10.40
C SER A 316 17.41 0.70 9.57
N PRO A 317 17.06 1.94 9.98
CA PRO A 317 16.13 2.77 9.23
C PRO A 317 16.72 3.28 7.91
N ASN A 318 18.05 3.32 7.79
CA ASN A 318 18.76 3.92 6.65
C ASN A 318 19.42 2.87 5.74
N ARG A 319 18.87 1.65 5.72
CA ARG A 319 19.41 0.55 4.92
C ARG A 319 19.16 0.81 3.43
N ASN A 320 20.22 0.71 2.62
CA ASN A 320 20.16 0.93 1.17
C ASN A 320 19.82 -0.33 0.35
N LYS A 321 20.11 -1.53 0.89
CA LYS A 321 19.88 -2.81 0.22
C LYS A 321 19.42 -3.84 1.22
N THR A 322 18.49 -4.69 0.82
CA THR A 322 18.08 -5.87 1.58
C THR A 322 18.94 -7.06 1.15
N SER A 323 19.46 -7.81 2.11
CA SER A 323 20.20 -9.04 1.83
C SER A 323 19.26 -10.16 1.39
N GLY A 324 19.73 -11.00 0.45
CA GLY A 324 18.91 -12.06 -0.13
C GLY A 324 19.28 -12.41 -1.56
N TYR A 325 18.40 -13.16 -2.22
CA TYR A 325 18.60 -13.59 -3.61
C TYR A 325 17.28 -13.81 -4.34
N TRP A 326 17.30 -13.73 -5.66
CA TRP A 326 16.16 -14.02 -6.52
C TRP A 326 15.99 -15.53 -6.73
N ARG A 327 14.74 -15.97 -6.83
CA ARG A 327 14.36 -17.37 -7.07
C ARG A 327 13.10 -17.45 -7.94
N TYR A 328 13.03 -18.49 -8.76
CA TYR A 328 11.80 -18.86 -9.48
C TYR A 328 10.97 -19.89 -8.70
N GLU A 329 9.65 -19.84 -8.90
CA GLU A 329 8.71 -20.92 -8.59
C GLU A 329 7.86 -21.22 -9.83
N ASP A 330 7.48 -22.49 -10.00
CA ASP A 330 6.66 -22.98 -11.11
C ASP A 330 5.20 -23.25 -10.71
N SER A 331 4.90 -23.27 -9.41
CA SER A 331 3.54 -23.39 -8.88
C SER A 331 3.36 -22.57 -7.61
N TRP A 332 2.10 -22.24 -7.32
CA TRP A 332 1.69 -21.71 -6.02
C TRP A 332 0.55 -22.57 -5.45
N PRO A 333 0.66 -23.08 -4.21
CA PRO A 333 1.84 -23.03 -3.33
C PRO A 333 3.11 -23.65 -3.95
N PRO A 334 4.31 -23.34 -3.43
CA PRO A 334 5.56 -23.93 -3.91
C PRO A 334 5.52 -25.46 -3.89
N LYS A 335 6.14 -26.11 -4.88
CA LYS A 335 6.29 -27.57 -4.88
C LYS A 335 7.06 -28.05 -3.65
N ASN A 336 6.65 -29.19 -3.09
CA ASN A 336 7.22 -29.76 -1.87
C ASN A 336 7.17 -28.78 -0.68
N SER A 337 6.20 -27.85 -0.66
CA SER A 337 5.94 -27.04 0.52
C SER A 337 5.43 -27.91 1.67
N SER A 338 5.73 -27.48 2.88
CA SER A 338 5.29 -28.12 4.12
C SER A 338 4.86 -27.06 5.13
N THR A 339 4.34 -27.50 6.26
CA THR A 339 4.03 -26.62 7.39
C THR A 339 4.73 -27.13 8.64
N ILE A 340 5.19 -26.21 9.48
CA ILE A 340 5.65 -26.52 10.84
C ILE A 340 4.79 -25.75 11.84
N THR A 341 4.53 -26.36 12.99
CA THR A 341 3.75 -25.76 14.07
C THR A 341 4.62 -25.63 15.31
N TYR A 342 4.69 -24.43 15.87
CA TYR A 342 5.30 -24.13 17.15
C TYR A 342 4.21 -23.76 18.16
N TYR A 343 4.13 -24.48 19.26
CA TYR A 343 3.23 -24.19 20.36
C TYR A 343 3.89 -23.22 21.34
N LEU A 344 3.07 -22.32 21.89
CA LEU A 344 3.48 -21.48 23.02
C LEU A 344 3.62 -22.35 24.26
N ARG A 345 4.70 -22.17 25.01
CA ARG A 345 5.02 -22.94 26.23
C ARG A 345 5.36 -22.02 27.40
N GLU A 346 5.45 -22.61 28.59
CA GLU A 346 5.90 -21.90 29.78
C GLU A 346 7.27 -21.22 29.56
N LYS A 347 7.53 -20.16 30.35
CA LYS A 347 8.80 -19.40 30.30
C LYS A 347 9.08 -18.75 28.94
N GLY A 348 8.05 -18.50 28.14
CA GLY A 348 8.18 -17.79 26.86
C GLY A 348 8.91 -18.62 25.80
N LEU A 349 8.65 -19.92 25.74
CA LEU A 349 9.27 -20.82 24.75
C LEU A 349 8.33 -21.11 23.58
N LEU A 350 8.90 -21.29 22.38
CA LEU A 350 8.25 -21.90 21.21
C LEU A 350 8.81 -23.30 20.99
N GLU A 351 7.94 -24.32 20.99
CA GLU A 351 8.34 -25.72 20.81
C GLU A 351 7.38 -26.47 19.89
N GLU A 352 7.87 -27.46 19.14
CA GLU A 352 7.05 -28.25 18.21
C GLU A 352 6.11 -29.24 18.92
N SER A 353 6.47 -29.68 20.14
CA SER A 353 5.62 -30.55 20.94
C SER A 353 4.50 -29.76 21.60
N LYS A 354 3.27 -30.28 21.49
CA LYS A 354 2.09 -29.75 22.19
C LYS A 354 2.32 -29.66 23.70
N PRO A 355 1.74 -28.64 24.38
CA PRO A 355 1.71 -28.60 25.84
C PRO A 355 1.00 -29.83 26.40
N LEU A 356 1.54 -30.36 27.50
CA LEU A 356 0.98 -31.52 28.22
C LEU A 356 0.24 -31.08 29.49
N GLU A 357 0.52 -29.88 29.96
CA GLU A 357 -0.05 -29.29 31.15
C GLU A 357 -1.55 -29.02 30.91
N GLU A 358 -2.42 -29.33 31.87
CA GLU A 358 -3.87 -29.11 31.76
C GLU A 358 -4.27 -27.64 31.98
N GLU A 359 -3.40 -26.88 32.67
CA GLU A 359 -3.59 -25.46 32.96
C GLU A 359 -2.38 -24.64 32.49
N GLY A 360 -2.59 -23.34 32.27
CA GLY A 360 -1.53 -22.42 31.91
C GLY A 360 -1.98 -21.32 30.96
N PHE A 361 -1.71 -20.08 31.37
CA PHE A 361 -1.83 -18.88 30.55
C PHE A 361 -0.77 -17.86 30.98
N ASP A 362 -0.49 -16.91 30.10
CA ASP A 362 0.30 -15.72 30.43
C ASP A 362 -0.58 -14.47 30.26
N SER A 363 -0.45 -13.52 31.18
CA SER A 363 -1.23 -12.27 31.17
C SER A 363 -0.38 -11.08 30.75
N PHE A 364 -1.00 -10.13 30.05
CA PHE A 364 -0.39 -8.84 29.75
C PHE A 364 -1.41 -7.71 29.82
N LYS A 365 -0.90 -6.51 30.15
CA LYS A 365 -1.70 -5.29 30.13
C LYS A 365 -1.67 -4.68 28.72
N TYR A 366 -2.81 -4.21 28.26
CA TYR A 366 -2.87 -3.37 27.05
C TYR A 366 -2.08 -2.07 27.23
N ILE A 367 -1.19 -1.78 26.28
CA ILE A 367 -0.43 -0.54 26.21
C ILE A 367 -0.61 0.04 24.80
N PRO A 368 -1.45 1.09 24.66
CA PRO A 368 -1.75 1.75 23.39
C PRO A 368 -0.54 2.19 22.57
N THR A 369 0.55 2.59 23.24
CA THR A 369 1.70 3.24 22.59
C THR A 369 2.80 2.30 22.11
N ILE A 370 2.65 0.97 22.29
CA ILE A 370 3.59 -0.03 21.74
C ILE A 370 3.48 -0.03 20.22
N GLY A 371 4.60 -0.27 19.53
CA GLY A 371 4.60 -0.48 18.07
C GLY A 371 5.57 0.42 17.32
N THR A 372 6.18 1.39 18.01
CA THR A 372 7.00 2.43 17.38
C THR A 372 8.24 1.89 16.66
N LYS A 373 8.63 0.63 16.91
CA LYS A 373 9.74 -0.04 16.23
C LYS A 373 9.29 -0.88 15.05
N ALA A 374 7.99 -1.10 14.85
CA ALA A 374 7.46 -1.93 13.77
C ALA A 374 7.53 -1.28 12.38
N GLY A 375 8.09 -0.07 12.27
CA GLY A 375 8.05 0.74 11.06
C GLY A 375 6.66 1.33 10.81
N LEU A 376 6.55 2.13 9.75
CA LEU A 376 5.27 2.69 9.31
C LEU A 376 4.69 1.83 8.18
N TRP A 377 3.36 1.76 8.12
CA TRP A 377 2.66 1.08 7.04
C TRP A 377 3.02 1.67 5.68
N SER A 378 3.38 0.80 4.72
CA SER A 378 3.66 1.12 3.31
C SER A 378 4.75 2.19 3.10
N GLY A 379 5.98 1.96 3.57
CA GLY A 379 7.13 2.91 3.60
C GLY A 379 7.66 3.44 2.26
N GLY A 380 6.78 3.88 1.34
CA GLY A 380 7.09 4.32 -0.03
C GLY A 380 7.52 5.78 -0.17
N TRP A 381 7.35 6.60 0.85
CA TRP A 381 7.79 8.02 0.84
C TRP A 381 8.59 8.40 2.09
N ILE A 382 8.48 7.61 3.15
CA ILE A 382 9.19 7.79 4.42
C ILE A 382 9.93 6.48 4.67
N PHE A 383 11.25 6.52 4.78
CA PHE A 383 12.13 5.37 5.01
C PHE A 383 11.95 4.74 6.41
N CYS A 384 10.72 4.62 6.90
CA CYS A 384 10.37 4.07 8.19
C CYS A 384 10.36 2.54 8.16
N LEU A 385 11.51 1.96 7.82
CA LEU A 385 11.76 0.54 7.99
C LEU A 385 11.62 0.17 9.48
N PRO A 386 11.26 -1.08 9.77
CA PRO A 386 11.30 -1.59 11.13
C PRO A 386 12.69 -1.41 11.75
N LEU A 387 12.71 -0.98 13.01
CA LEU A 387 13.90 -0.89 13.85
C LEU A 387 14.09 -2.22 14.60
N ASP A 388 15.09 -2.27 15.48
CA ASP A 388 15.22 -3.39 16.41
C ASP A 388 13.97 -3.47 17.31
N GLN A 389 13.35 -4.66 17.35
CA GLN A 389 12.09 -4.85 18.05
C GLN A 389 12.23 -4.87 19.58
N ARG A 390 13.44 -5.02 20.13
CA ARG A 390 13.65 -5.19 21.58
C ARG A 390 12.94 -4.16 22.46
N GLU A 391 12.83 -2.91 22.05
CA GLU A 391 12.12 -1.87 22.82
C GLU A 391 10.59 -2.11 22.89
N ASP A 392 9.98 -2.61 21.81
CA ASP A 392 8.56 -2.99 21.81
C ASP A 392 8.35 -4.34 22.53
N GLU A 393 9.32 -5.24 22.44
CA GLU A 393 9.29 -6.57 23.08
C GLU A 393 9.20 -6.49 24.60
N VAL A 394 9.85 -5.50 25.23
CA VAL A 394 9.79 -5.31 26.71
C VAL A 394 8.36 -5.18 27.23
N TYR A 395 7.44 -4.67 26.40
CA TYR A 395 6.04 -4.46 26.76
C TYR A 395 5.09 -5.48 26.11
N SER A 396 5.63 -6.55 25.52
CA SER A 396 4.89 -7.59 24.82
C SER A 396 5.07 -8.96 25.51
N LEU A 397 4.15 -9.90 25.28
CA LEU A 397 4.41 -11.30 25.62
C LEU A 397 5.29 -11.92 24.52
N ASN A 398 6.46 -12.43 24.91
CA ASN A 398 7.43 -12.98 23.97
C ASN A 398 7.55 -14.49 24.13
N TYR A 399 7.47 -15.18 23.00
CA TYR A 399 7.77 -16.61 22.90
C TYR A 399 8.88 -16.81 21.89
N THR A 400 9.99 -17.43 22.30
CA THR A 400 11.19 -17.60 21.48
C THR A 400 11.51 -19.07 21.30
N SER A 401 11.82 -19.49 20.07
CA SER A 401 12.30 -20.84 19.80
C SER A 401 13.70 -21.04 20.36
N ARG A 402 14.15 -22.30 20.43
CA ARG A 402 15.60 -22.55 20.48
C ARG A 402 16.26 -22.06 19.17
N PRO A 403 17.56 -21.78 19.17
CA PRO A 403 18.30 -21.52 17.94
C PRO A 403 18.07 -22.62 16.91
N MET A 404 17.77 -22.21 15.67
CA MET A 404 17.53 -23.11 14.55
C MET A 404 18.75 -24.00 14.32
N LYS A 405 18.51 -25.31 14.17
CA LYS A 405 19.59 -26.28 13.88
C LYS A 405 20.05 -26.21 12.43
N GLU A 406 19.15 -25.80 11.55
CA GLU A 406 19.31 -25.73 10.09
C GLU A 406 18.62 -24.46 9.57
N ASP A 407 18.99 -24.03 8.37
CA ASP A 407 18.30 -22.91 7.70
C ASP A 407 16.82 -23.28 7.42
N MET A 408 15.92 -22.31 7.56
CA MET A 408 14.48 -22.50 7.32
C MET A 408 13.97 -21.39 6.40
N LEU A 409 13.30 -21.75 5.30
CA LEU A 409 12.68 -20.79 4.39
C LEU A 409 11.17 -20.71 4.64
N ILE A 410 10.74 -19.60 5.21
CA ILE A 410 9.32 -19.26 5.35
C ILE A 410 8.87 -18.59 4.05
N LEU A 411 7.85 -19.14 3.39
CA LEU A 411 7.29 -18.57 2.16
C LEU A 411 5.76 -18.68 2.16
N GLY A 412 5.09 -17.54 2.26
CA GLY A 412 3.63 -17.42 2.34
C GLY A 412 3.20 -16.64 3.57
N ASN A 413 1.96 -16.87 4.02
CA ASN A 413 1.36 -16.24 5.20
C ASN A 413 1.50 -17.13 6.44
N PRO A 414 2.28 -16.75 7.45
CA PRO A 414 2.20 -17.37 8.76
C PRO A 414 0.80 -17.21 9.37
N LEU A 415 0.38 -18.18 10.18
CA LEU A 415 -0.88 -18.13 10.91
C LEU A 415 -0.61 -18.26 12.41
N MET A 416 -1.16 -17.34 13.19
CA MET A 416 -1.18 -17.45 14.65
C MET A 416 -2.56 -17.89 15.10
N GLU A 417 -2.65 -19.09 15.67
CA GLU A 417 -3.84 -19.54 16.38
C GLU A 417 -3.69 -19.23 17.88
N LEU A 418 -4.52 -18.33 18.41
CA LEU A 418 -4.50 -17.96 19.81
C LEU A 418 -5.79 -18.36 20.51
N TYR A 419 -5.65 -18.89 21.71
CA TYR A 419 -6.74 -18.98 22.67
C TYR A 419 -6.57 -17.85 23.68
N ILE A 420 -7.55 -16.95 23.72
CA ILE A 420 -7.46 -15.71 24.49
C ILE A 420 -8.67 -15.51 25.39
N SER A 421 -8.50 -14.73 26.45
CA SER A 421 -9.59 -14.06 27.14
C SER A 421 -9.17 -12.63 27.47
N ALA A 422 -10.11 -11.68 27.48
CA ALA A 422 -9.86 -10.32 27.92
C ALA A 422 -10.93 -9.90 28.93
N ASN A 423 -10.60 -9.02 29.87
CA ASN A 423 -11.58 -8.46 30.83
C ASN A 423 -12.43 -7.31 30.24
N SER A 424 -12.43 -7.15 28.92
CA SER A 424 -13.12 -6.10 28.17
C SER A 424 -13.95 -6.72 27.05
N ASP A 425 -14.94 -5.97 26.57
CA ASP A 425 -15.77 -6.32 25.41
C ASP A 425 -15.10 -6.02 24.06
N ILE A 426 -13.99 -5.27 24.08
CA ILE A 426 -13.16 -4.93 22.93
C ILE A 426 -11.69 -5.18 23.32
N ALA A 427 -10.97 -5.91 22.47
CA ALA A 427 -9.54 -6.15 22.62
C ALA A 427 -8.91 -6.41 21.24
N PHE A 428 -7.73 -5.85 21.02
CA PHE A 428 -6.98 -5.96 19.77
C PHE A 428 -5.72 -6.76 20.00
N PHE A 429 -5.26 -7.48 18.99
CA PHE A 429 -4.04 -8.28 19.09
C PHE A 429 -3.16 -7.99 17.88
N ALA A 430 -1.94 -7.51 18.15
CA ALA A 430 -0.88 -7.37 17.18
C ALA A 430 0.18 -8.43 17.45
N ILE A 431 0.47 -9.24 16.43
CA ILE A 431 1.42 -10.35 16.48
C ILE A 431 2.59 -9.98 15.58
N LYS A 432 3.79 -9.93 16.16
CA LYS A 432 5.03 -9.70 15.41
C LYS A 432 5.85 -10.97 15.38
N LEU A 433 6.26 -11.40 14.20
CA LEU A 433 7.22 -12.48 13.99
C LEU A 433 8.58 -11.89 13.66
N SER A 434 9.59 -12.23 14.44
CA SER A 434 10.95 -11.70 14.32
C SER A 434 12.01 -12.80 14.17
N ASP A 435 13.07 -12.45 13.45
CA ASP A 435 14.34 -13.19 13.35
C ASP A 435 15.31 -12.63 14.39
N VAL A 436 15.62 -13.43 15.42
CA VAL A 436 16.49 -13.04 16.52
C VAL A 436 17.89 -13.59 16.27
N ALA A 437 18.85 -12.68 16.07
CA ALA A 437 20.25 -13.01 15.90
C ALA A 437 20.89 -13.56 17.19
N PRO A 438 22.03 -14.26 17.11
CA PRO A 438 22.72 -14.83 18.28
C PRO A 438 23.11 -13.83 19.37
N ASP A 439 23.26 -12.55 19.02
CA ASP A 439 23.52 -11.43 19.93
C ASP A 439 22.25 -10.89 20.63
N GLY A 440 21.07 -11.40 20.24
CA GLY A 440 19.76 -11.00 20.73
C GLY A 440 19.10 -9.85 19.97
N THR A 441 19.74 -9.29 18.93
CA THR A 441 19.13 -8.27 18.06
C THR A 441 17.93 -8.87 17.33
N SER A 442 16.79 -8.15 17.31
CA SER A 442 15.51 -8.69 16.83
C SER A 442 15.03 -7.95 15.58
N ALA A 443 15.06 -8.65 14.44
CA ALA A 443 14.62 -8.12 13.14
C ALA A 443 13.20 -8.54 12.79
N LEU A 444 12.31 -7.58 12.53
CA LEU A 444 10.93 -7.88 12.16
C LEU A 444 10.84 -8.59 10.80
N ILE A 445 10.34 -9.82 10.79
CA ILE A 445 10.03 -10.57 9.57
C ILE A 445 8.71 -10.06 9.00
N THR A 446 7.63 -10.18 9.78
CA THR A 446 6.27 -9.84 9.38
C THR A 446 5.38 -9.65 10.62
N LYS A 447 4.16 -9.15 10.44
CA LYS A 447 3.18 -8.95 11.51
C LYS A 447 1.76 -9.27 11.06
N GLY A 448 0.87 -9.47 12.01
CA GLY A 448 -0.55 -9.77 11.80
C GLY A 448 -1.37 -9.09 12.88
N ILE A 449 -2.54 -8.59 12.51
CA ILE A 449 -3.40 -7.79 13.38
C ILE A 449 -4.81 -8.35 13.32
N LEU A 450 -5.48 -8.43 14.47
CA LEU A 450 -6.89 -8.73 14.55
C LEU A 450 -7.55 -8.02 15.72
N ASN A 451 -8.61 -7.29 15.44
CA ASN A 451 -9.60 -6.89 16.42
C ASN A 451 -10.45 -8.12 16.79
N ALA A 452 -10.42 -8.54 18.05
CA ALA A 452 -11.07 -9.78 18.48
C ALA A 452 -12.61 -9.74 18.36
N THR A 453 -13.20 -8.55 18.19
CA THR A 453 -14.63 -8.44 17.86
C THR A 453 -14.95 -8.92 16.45
N ARG A 454 -13.93 -9.02 15.59
CA ARG A 454 -13.97 -9.46 14.18
C ARG A 454 -13.61 -10.93 13.97
N ARG A 455 -13.32 -11.66 15.05
CA ARG A 455 -12.89 -13.07 15.05
C ARG A 455 -13.73 -14.03 14.20
N GLU A 456 -15.03 -13.75 14.08
CA GLU A 456 -16.01 -14.55 13.33
C GLU A 456 -16.36 -13.89 11.99
N SER A 457 -16.37 -12.56 11.90
CA SER A 457 -16.78 -11.80 10.73
C SER A 457 -16.29 -10.36 10.78
N PHE A 458 -15.78 -9.85 9.66
CA PHE A 458 -15.50 -8.43 9.46
C PHE A 458 -16.77 -7.61 9.17
N GLU A 459 -17.83 -8.24 8.68
CA GLU A 459 -19.12 -7.63 8.35
C GLU A 459 -20.01 -7.50 9.59
N TYR A 460 -20.06 -8.55 10.43
CA TYR A 460 -20.92 -8.62 11.62
C TYR A 460 -20.08 -8.75 12.90
N PRO A 461 -19.42 -7.67 13.36
CA PRO A 461 -18.61 -7.72 14.56
C PRO A 461 -19.47 -8.01 15.80
N LYS A 462 -18.89 -8.75 16.75
CA LYS A 462 -19.54 -9.08 18.03
C LYS A 462 -18.62 -8.73 19.19
N PRO A 463 -19.13 -8.06 20.24
CA PRO A 463 -18.36 -7.80 21.43
C PRO A 463 -17.86 -9.11 22.05
N LEU A 464 -16.77 -9.02 22.80
CA LEU A 464 -16.33 -10.09 23.69
C LEU A 464 -17.20 -10.10 24.95
N GLU A 465 -17.52 -11.28 25.45
CA GLU A 465 -17.91 -11.45 26.84
C GLU A 465 -16.65 -11.46 27.72
N PRO A 466 -16.54 -10.59 28.74
CA PRO A 466 -15.36 -10.52 29.60
C PRO A 466 -14.99 -11.88 30.20
N ASN A 467 -13.69 -12.20 30.16
CA ASN A 467 -13.06 -13.42 30.66
C ASN A 467 -13.48 -14.75 29.99
N LYS A 468 -14.35 -14.71 28.99
CA LYS A 468 -14.64 -15.88 28.16
C LYS A 468 -13.45 -16.20 27.24
N ILE A 469 -13.18 -17.49 27.05
CA ILE A 469 -12.11 -17.96 26.17
C ILE A 469 -12.61 -17.98 24.73
N TYR A 470 -11.85 -17.38 23.82
CA TYR A 470 -12.08 -17.35 22.38
C TYR A 470 -10.87 -17.91 21.63
N LYS A 471 -11.12 -18.58 20.51
CA LYS A 471 -10.08 -18.89 19.52
C LYS A 471 -10.01 -17.75 18.50
N LEU A 472 -8.82 -17.21 18.28
CA LEU A 472 -8.50 -16.25 17.24
C LEU A 472 -7.59 -16.90 16.20
N ASN A 473 -7.86 -16.65 14.92
CA ASN A 473 -7.00 -17.02 13.80
C ASN A 473 -6.46 -15.73 13.19
N ILE A 474 -5.22 -15.38 13.51
CA ILE A 474 -4.58 -14.14 13.08
C ILE A 474 -3.59 -14.46 11.97
N GLN A 475 -3.94 -14.11 10.74
CA GLN A 475 -3.02 -14.21 9.61
C GLN A 475 -1.94 -13.11 9.74
N LEU A 476 -0.68 -13.50 9.61
CA LEU A 476 0.43 -12.56 9.45
C LEU A 476 0.65 -12.30 7.95
N ASP A 477 1.15 -11.10 7.66
CA ASP A 477 1.42 -10.67 6.30
C ASP A 477 2.41 -11.60 5.60
N ALA A 478 2.20 -11.80 4.31
CA ALA A 478 2.99 -12.71 3.51
C ALA A 478 4.46 -12.29 3.46
N THR A 479 5.36 -13.27 3.50
CA THR A 479 6.80 -13.02 3.42
C THR A 479 7.52 -14.14 2.67
N CYS A 480 8.75 -13.85 2.24
CA CYS A 480 9.74 -14.83 1.86
C CYS A 480 11.02 -14.55 2.65
N TRP A 481 11.25 -15.31 3.71
CA TRP A 481 12.31 -15.06 4.68
C TRP A 481 13.09 -16.33 5.00
N LEU A 482 14.41 -16.26 4.84
CA LEU A 482 15.36 -17.30 5.21
C LEU A 482 15.87 -17.04 6.63
N VAL A 483 15.39 -17.83 7.58
CA VAL A 483 15.92 -17.85 8.95
C VAL A 483 17.19 -18.69 8.95
N LYS A 484 18.30 -18.11 9.38
CA LYS A 484 19.60 -18.79 9.38
C LYS A 484 19.75 -19.74 10.56
N LYS A 485 20.50 -20.82 10.35
CA LYS A 485 21.01 -21.66 11.43
C LYS A 485 21.64 -20.79 12.52
N GLY A 486 21.32 -21.07 13.79
CA GLY A 486 21.79 -20.32 14.95
C GLY A 486 20.94 -19.11 15.33
N HIS A 487 20.08 -18.61 14.43
CA HIS A 487 19.07 -17.61 14.76
C HIS A 487 17.85 -18.26 15.43
N SER A 488 17.02 -17.47 16.09
CA SER A 488 15.77 -17.95 16.72
C SER A 488 14.56 -17.22 16.15
N LEU A 489 13.41 -17.88 16.15
CA LEU A 489 12.14 -17.23 15.87
C LEU A 489 11.55 -16.68 17.16
N ARG A 490 11.04 -15.46 17.13
CA ARG A 490 10.29 -14.86 18.24
C ARG A 490 8.92 -14.39 17.78
N ILE A 491 7.90 -14.74 18.56
CA ILE A 491 6.59 -14.11 18.49
C ILE A 491 6.46 -13.12 19.64
N SER A 492 6.07 -11.90 19.32
CA SER A 492 5.71 -10.86 20.29
C SER A 492 4.22 -10.53 20.14
N ILE A 493 3.48 -10.66 21.23
CA ILE A 493 2.04 -10.41 21.30
C ILE A 493 1.81 -9.13 22.11
N SER A 494 1.18 -8.14 21.49
CA SER A 494 0.80 -6.88 22.11
C SER A 494 -0.65 -6.53 21.80
N GLY A 495 -1.19 -5.55 22.51
CA GLY A 495 -2.54 -5.02 22.25
C GLY A 495 -2.57 -3.83 21.29
N GLY A 496 -1.43 -3.41 20.75
CA GLY A 496 -1.31 -2.23 19.90
C GLY A 496 -0.10 -2.27 18.96
N ASP A 497 -0.18 -1.48 17.88
CA ASP A 497 0.87 -1.26 16.87
C ASP A 497 0.90 0.22 16.46
N TRP A 498 1.24 1.08 17.40
CA TRP A 498 1.28 2.53 17.25
C TRP A 498 2.49 3.00 16.42
N PRO A 499 2.33 3.94 15.46
CA PRO A 499 1.11 4.69 15.14
C PRO A 499 0.31 4.10 13.97
N ASN A 500 0.58 2.85 13.57
CA ASN A 500 -0.11 2.23 12.45
C ASN A 500 -1.59 1.96 12.79
N LEU A 501 -1.90 1.61 14.04
CA LEU A 501 -3.25 1.32 14.51
C LEU A 501 -3.82 2.39 15.41
N TRP A 502 -5.12 2.64 15.28
CA TRP A 502 -5.85 3.43 16.26
C TRP A 502 -6.06 2.66 17.56
N PRO A 503 -5.80 3.26 18.75
CA PRO A 503 -6.00 2.58 20.03
C PRO A 503 -7.45 2.17 20.32
N SER A 504 -7.62 0.99 20.92
CA SER A 504 -8.88 0.56 21.56
C SER A 504 -9.37 1.63 22.54
N PRO A 505 -10.70 1.86 22.68
CA PRO A 505 -11.22 2.88 23.58
C PRO A 505 -11.05 2.51 25.06
N LYS A 506 -10.94 1.21 25.37
CA LYS A 506 -10.90 0.69 26.74
C LYS A 506 -9.53 0.14 27.09
N ASP A 507 -9.17 0.31 28.35
CA ASP A 507 -8.10 -0.46 28.98
C ASP A 507 -8.56 -1.90 29.20
N TRP A 508 -7.62 -2.84 29.06
CA TRP A 508 -7.88 -4.26 29.30
C TRP A 508 -6.62 -5.03 29.69
N ILE A 509 -6.84 -6.19 30.29
CA ILE A 509 -5.84 -7.23 30.55
C ILE A 509 -6.23 -8.44 29.73
N GLY A 510 -5.28 -8.96 28.96
CA GLY A 510 -5.45 -10.15 28.13
C GLY A 510 -4.70 -11.33 28.71
N ASN A 511 -5.28 -12.53 28.56
CA ASN A 511 -4.64 -13.80 28.85
C ASN A 511 -4.46 -14.58 27.55
N ILE A 512 -3.28 -15.16 27.36
CA ILE A 512 -2.97 -16.10 26.27
C ILE A 512 -2.84 -17.50 26.86
N TYR A 513 -3.76 -18.40 26.51
CA TYR A 513 -3.76 -19.77 27.00
C TYR A 513 -2.79 -20.63 26.20
N ARG A 514 -2.06 -21.50 26.90
CA ARG A 514 -0.96 -22.29 26.32
C ARG A 514 -0.87 -23.69 26.95
N ASN A 515 -2.03 -24.30 27.18
CA ASN A 515 -2.17 -25.61 27.82
C ASN A 515 -2.73 -26.64 26.83
N SER A 516 -2.83 -27.89 27.25
CA SER A 516 -3.25 -29.02 26.42
C SER A 516 -4.67 -28.88 25.85
N LEU A 517 -5.57 -28.19 26.56
CA LEU A 517 -6.94 -27.90 26.10
C LEU A 517 -6.98 -26.72 25.12
N TYR A 518 -6.10 -25.73 25.32
CA TYR A 518 -6.03 -24.48 24.57
C TYR A 518 -4.61 -24.26 24.02
N PRO A 519 -4.18 -25.06 23.03
CA PRO A 519 -2.80 -25.06 22.56
C PRO A 519 -2.56 -23.93 21.54
N SER A 520 -2.40 -22.69 22.01
CA SER A 520 -2.02 -21.57 21.13
C SER A 520 -0.74 -21.88 20.37
N SER A 521 -0.71 -21.57 19.07
CA SER A 521 0.36 -22.00 18.18
C SER A 521 0.61 -21.05 17.01
N LEU A 522 1.87 -21.01 16.57
CA LEU A 522 2.34 -20.41 15.34
C LEU A 522 2.47 -21.50 14.29
N ILE A 523 1.86 -21.30 13.13
CA ILE A 523 1.92 -22.20 11.97
C ILE A 523 2.68 -21.47 10.87
N LEU A 524 3.78 -22.05 10.41
CA LEU A 524 4.67 -21.46 9.40
C LEU A 524 4.57 -22.25 8.09
N PRO A 525 4.28 -21.58 6.96
CA PRO A 525 4.41 -22.18 5.63
C PRO A 525 5.88 -22.22 5.23
N LEU A 526 6.37 -23.42 4.95
CA LEU A 526 7.76 -23.65 4.57
C LEU A 526 7.87 -24.00 3.09
N ALA A 527 8.91 -23.47 2.45
CA ALA A 527 9.32 -23.88 1.11
C ALA A 527 10.68 -24.62 1.18
N PRO A 528 10.97 -25.51 0.22
CA PRO A 528 12.31 -26.10 0.11
C PRO A 528 13.39 -25.03 0.00
N LEU A 529 14.57 -25.22 0.60
CA LEU A 529 15.65 -24.21 0.60
C LEU A 529 16.18 -23.91 -0.81
N GLN A 530 16.27 -24.92 -1.68
CA GLN A 530 16.81 -24.81 -3.02
C GLN A 530 15.83 -25.36 -4.07
N ARG A 531 15.92 -24.83 -5.30
CA ARG A 531 15.25 -25.34 -6.50
C ARG A 531 16.33 -25.73 -7.49
N GLU A 532 16.86 -26.96 -7.37
CA GLU A 532 17.88 -27.46 -8.30
C GLU A 532 17.35 -27.63 -9.73
N ASP A 533 16.03 -27.72 -9.88
CA ASP A 533 15.32 -27.88 -11.15
C ASP A 533 15.08 -26.56 -11.90
N LEU A 534 15.32 -25.41 -11.27
CA LEU A 534 15.12 -24.08 -11.87
C LEU A 534 16.40 -23.25 -11.80
N SER A 535 16.71 -22.53 -12.87
CA SER A 535 17.80 -21.55 -12.87
C SER A 535 17.47 -20.36 -11.95
N ASN A 536 18.48 -19.59 -11.56
CA ASN A 536 18.22 -18.32 -10.87
C ASN A 536 17.69 -17.25 -11.85
N PRO A 537 16.71 -16.43 -11.44
CA PRO A 537 16.29 -15.27 -12.21
C PRO A 537 17.44 -14.28 -12.41
N SER A 538 17.48 -13.66 -13.58
CA SER A 538 18.43 -12.60 -13.90
C SER A 538 17.68 -11.39 -14.42
N PHE A 539 18.02 -10.20 -13.91
CA PHE A 539 17.40 -8.94 -14.29
C PHE A 539 18.43 -7.97 -14.82
N LEU A 540 18.01 -7.10 -15.74
CA LEU A 540 18.82 -5.95 -16.12
C LEU A 540 18.89 -4.96 -14.94
N PRO A 541 20.02 -4.23 -14.79
CA PRO A 541 20.09 -3.13 -13.84
C PRO A 541 19.12 -2.02 -14.24
N PRO A 542 18.66 -1.17 -13.29
CA PRO A 542 17.78 -0.04 -13.59
C PRO A 542 18.26 0.78 -14.79
N PRO A 543 17.36 1.19 -15.70
CA PRO A 543 17.74 1.94 -16.88
C PRO A 543 18.03 3.40 -16.50
N GLU A 544 18.86 4.06 -17.30
CA GLU A 544 18.91 5.52 -17.31
C GLU A 544 17.62 6.06 -17.93
N LEU A 545 16.94 6.92 -17.18
CA LEU A 545 15.64 7.47 -17.55
C LEU A 545 15.76 8.95 -17.89
N LYS A 546 15.01 9.39 -18.90
CA LYS A 546 14.95 10.80 -19.27
C LYS A 546 14.34 11.63 -18.13
N GLU A 547 15.09 12.62 -17.67
CA GLU A 547 14.58 13.59 -16.69
C GLU A 547 13.75 14.68 -17.37
N PHE A 548 12.51 14.85 -16.90
CA PHE A 548 11.61 15.90 -17.39
C PHE A 548 11.59 17.14 -16.48
N VAL A 549 11.89 16.93 -15.20
CA VAL A 549 11.91 17.95 -14.16
C VAL A 549 13.03 17.65 -13.20
N LYS A 550 13.62 18.69 -12.63
CA LYS A 550 14.60 18.53 -11.55
C LYS A 550 13.87 18.30 -10.24
N VAL A 551 14.11 17.14 -9.63
CA VAL A 551 13.62 16.81 -8.28
C VAL A 551 14.63 17.31 -7.25
N ILE A 552 14.18 18.15 -6.34
CA ILE A 552 14.98 18.67 -5.23
C ILE A 552 14.36 18.13 -3.94
N PRO A 553 14.90 17.05 -3.37
CA PRO A 553 14.44 16.54 -2.09
C PRO A 553 14.72 17.57 -1.00
N LYS A 554 13.81 17.70 -0.04
CA LYS A 554 14.04 18.45 1.21
C LYS A 554 14.30 17.46 2.34
N GLU A 555 14.82 17.95 3.47
CA GLU A 555 15.08 17.09 4.63
C GLU A 555 13.78 16.41 5.11
N HIS A 556 13.88 15.11 5.30
CA HIS A 556 12.83 14.30 5.90
C HIS A 556 13.16 14.08 7.37
N SER A 557 12.12 14.03 8.20
CA SER A 557 12.30 13.75 9.61
C SER A 557 11.24 12.77 10.11
N TRP A 558 11.64 11.95 11.07
CA TRP A 558 10.78 11.03 11.79
C TRP A 558 11.20 11.06 13.26
N TYR A 559 10.31 11.53 14.13
CA TYR A 559 10.55 11.66 15.56
C TYR A 559 9.57 10.80 16.33
N ILE A 560 10.08 10.13 17.35
CA ILE A 560 9.31 9.45 18.37
C ILE A 560 9.61 10.17 19.69
N THR A 561 8.59 10.73 20.32
CA THR A 561 8.72 11.46 21.58
C THR A 561 7.89 10.77 22.65
N LYS A 562 8.53 10.38 23.76
CA LYS A 562 7.88 9.81 24.94
C LYS A 562 7.76 10.89 26.02
N ASP A 563 6.53 11.24 26.36
CA ASP A 563 6.22 12.10 27.50
C ASP A 563 5.97 11.20 28.71
N VAL A 564 6.92 11.21 29.66
CA VAL A 564 6.88 10.35 30.84
C VAL A 564 5.78 10.78 31.81
N PHE A 565 5.51 12.09 31.93
CA PHE A 565 4.52 12.60 32.87
C PHE A 565 3.09 12.34 32.39
N ASN A 566 2.82 12.59 31.11
CA ASN A 566 1.50 12.37 30.52
C ASN A 566 1.29 10.93 30.01
N GLU A 567 2.26 10.03 30.21
CA GLU A 567 2.26 8.65 29.72
C GLU A 567 1.87 8.52 28.24
N SER A 568 2.41 9.42 27.41
CA SER A 568 2.03 9.51 26.00
C SER A 568 3.21 9.34 25.05
N VAL A 569 2.93 8.81 23.87
CA VAL A 569 3.90 8.71 22.78
C VAL A 569 3.38 9.48 21.57
N THR A 570 4.21 10.36 21.05
CA THR A 570 3.92 11.13 19.83
C THR A 570 4.87 10.70 18.73
N VAL A 571 4.33 10.39 17.55
CA VAL A 571 5.10 10.15 16.33
C VAL A 571 4.87 11.32 15.39
N LYS A 572 5.95 12.00 14.99
CA LYS A 572 5.90 13.07 14.00
C LYS A 572 6.73 12.70 12.79
N ALA A 573 6.25 13.01 11.59
CA ALA A 573 7.11 12.96 10.42
C ALA A 573 6.85 14.15 9.50
N ASN A 574 7.83 14.44 8.66
CA ASN A 574 7.76 15.48 7.64
C ASN A 574 8.40 14.99 6.33
N VAL A 575 7.72 15.24 5.22
CA VAL A 575 8.22 15.00 3.87
C VAL A 575 7.97 16.24 3.04
N ALA A 576 8.98 16.71 2.33
CA ALA A 576 8.78 17.77 1.37
C ALA A 576 9.65 17.57 0.12
N THR A 577 9.15 18.03 -1.01
CA THR A 577 9.84 17.93 -2.31
C THR A 577 9.52 19.16 -3.13
N THR A 578 10.53 19.64 -3.88
CA THR A 578 10.35 20.68 -4.89
C THR A 578 10.66 20.09 -6.26
N LEU A 579 9.77 20.31 -7.21
CA LEU A 579 9.97 20.05 -8.63
C LEU A 579 10.20 21.39 -9.34
N SER A 580 11.33 21.49 -10.04
CA SER A 580 11.66 22.64 -10.88
C SER A 580 11.56 22.24 -12.36
N PHE A 581 10.74 22.99 -13.10
CA PHE A 581 10.46 22.72 -14.49
C PHE A 581 11.35 23.55 -15.42
N PRO A 582 11.71 23.05 -16.62
CA PRO A 582 12.55 23.80 -17.56
C PRO A 582 11.97 25.14 -18.01
N ASN A 583 10.64 25.28 -18.01
CA ASN A 583 9.94 26.52 -18.36
C ASN A 583 9.89 27.55 -17.21
N GLY A 584 10.52 27.26 -16.06
CA GLY A 584 10.51 28.11 -14.88
C GLY A 584 9.33 27.91 -13.94
N ASP A 585 8.42 26.98 -14.23
CA ASP A 585 7.39 26.56 -13.28
C ASP A 585 8.01 25.87 -12.06
N ILE A 586 7.29 25.94 -10.94
CA ILE A 586 7.70 25.31 -9.68
C ILE A 586 6.48 24.60 -9.11
N TYR A 587 6.67 23.36 -8.67
CA TYR A 587 5.70 22.66 -7.84
C TYR A 587 6.39 22.23 -6.54
N GLU A 588 5.78 22.53 -5.40
CA GLU A 588 6.26 22.05 -4.10
C GLU A 588 5.15 21.29 -3.38
N THR A 589 5.55 20.24 -2.67
CA THR A 589 4.70 19.49 -1.76
C THR A 589 5.37 19.44 -0.40
N GLU A 590 4.57 19.57 0.66
CA GLU A 590 5.00 19.39 2.04
C GLU A 590 3.89 18.70 2.82
N GLU A 591 4.22 17.56 3.42
CA GLU A 591 3.35 16.76 4.25
C GLU A 591 3.95 16.66 5.65
N ARG A 592 3.16 17.02 6.68
CA ARG A 592 3.53 16.81 8.08
C ARG A 592 2.44 15.99 8.76
N MET A 593 2.87 14.98 9.50
CA MET A 593 2.01 14.07 10.24
C MET A 593 2.37 14.13 11.71
N GLU A 594 1.38 14.16 12.58
CA GLU A 594 1.54 14.04 14.03
C GLU A 594 0.48 13.10 14.59
N ALA A 595 0.90 11.97 15.13
CA ALA A 595 0.03 11.04 15.84
C ALA A 595 0.41 11.05 17.32
N LYS A 596 -0.57 11.15 18.22
CA LYS A 596 -0.38 11.01 19.68
C LYS A 596 -1.38 10.03 20.31
N ALA A 597 -0.86 9.13 21.16
CA ALA A 597 -1.63 8.19 21.97
C ALA A 597 -1.14 8.17 23.43
N TYR A 598 -1.98 7.68 24.34
CA TYR A 598 -1.79 7.75 25.79
C TYR A 598 -2.01 6.37 26.41
N ASN A 599 -1.15 5.96 27.35
CA ASN A 599 -1.29 4.67 28.02
C ASN A 599 -2.33 4.66 29.14
N ASN A 600 -2.63 5.83 29.72
CA ASN A 600 -3.58 5.99 30.82
C ASN A 600 -4.96 6.49 30.35
N LEU A 601 -5.09 6.87 29.08
CA LEU A 601 -6.32 7.38 28.45
C LEU A 601 -6.47 6.80 27.04
N PRO A 602 -6.62 5.48 26.88
CA PRO A 602 -6.61 4.80 25.58
C PRO A 602 -7.73 5.28 24.63
N ALA A 603 -8.86 5.74 25.18
CA ALA A 603 -9.96 6.36 24.42
C ALA A 603 -9.55 7.61 23.66
N ASN A 604 -8.55 8.32 24.16
CA ASN A 604 -8.09 9.60 23.64
C ASN A 604 -6.86 9.37 22.78
N ALA A 605 -7.02 9.47 21.47
CA ALA A 605 -5.91 9.57 20.53
C ALA A 605 -6.15 10.74 19.59
N LEU A 606 -5.06 11.23 18.99
CA LEU A 606 -5.06 12.37 18.09
C LEU A 606 -4.17 12.04 16.89
N VAL A 607 -4.67 12.26 15.69
CA VAL A 607 -3.85 12.30 14.47
C VAL A 607 -4.11 13.61 13.75
N LYS A 608 -3.05 14.35 13.44
CA LYS A 608 -3.06 15.59 12.67
C LYS A 608 -2.32 15.40 11.36
N GLY A 609 -2.89 15.93 10.30
CA GLY A 609 -2.25 16.06 8.99
C GLY A 609 -2.10 17.53 8.61
N TYR A 610 -1.01 17.84 7.93
CA TYR A 610 -0.78 19.11 7.25
C TYR A 610 -0.28 18.78 5.85
N SER A 611 -0.94 19.33 4.83
CA SER A 611 -0.63 19.10 3.42
C SER A 611 -0.61 20.45 2.74
N ARG A 612 0.56 20.84 2.24
CA ARG A 612 0.76 22.07 1.48
C ARG A 612 1.16 21.73 0.06
N LYS A 613 0.47 22.33 -0.90
CA LYS A 613 0.78 22.28 -2.33
C LYS A 613 1.01 23.68 -2.84
N TYR A 614 2.17 23.93 -3.41
CA TYR A 614 2.49 25.21 -4.04
C TYR A 614 2.74 24.98 -5.53
N LEU A 615 2.10 25.78 -6.37
CA LEU A 615 2.25 25.74 -7.82
C LEU A 615 2.50 27.16 -8.34
N LYS A 616 3.67 27.40 -8.89
CA LYS A 616 3.96 28.58 -9.72
C LYS A 616 3.85 28.17 -11.17
N ARG A 617 2.85 28.72 -11.88
CA ARG A 617 2.61 28.42 -13.29
C ARG A 617 1.85 29.56 -13.96
N PHE A 618 2.16 29.81 -15.22
CA PHE A 618 1.51 30.83 -16.06
C PHE A 618 1.54 32.27 -15.49
N GLY A 619 2.65 32.65 -14.86
CA GLY A 619 2.79 33.97 -14.22
C GLY A 619 2.00 34.12 -12.92
N GLU A 620 1.35 33.06 -12.44
CA GLU A 620 0.55 33.05 -11.22
C GLU A 620 1.15 32.08 -10.20
N THR A 621 0.73 32.25 -8.95
CA THR A 621 1.06 31.34 -7.85
C THR A 621 -0.23 30.85 -7.20
N PHE A 622 -0.29 29.56 -6.95
CA PHE A 622 -1.37 28.90 -6.25
C PHE A 622 -0.80 28.19 -5.05
N GLU A 623 -1.41 28.38 -3.89
CA GLU A 623 -1.02 27.71 -2.67
C GLU A 623 -2.27 27.11 -2.05
N VAL A 624 -2.22 25.81 -1.80
CA VAL A 624 -3.30 25.07 -1.16
C VAL A 624 -2.76 24.48 0.13
N VAL A 625 -3.45 24.74 1.23
CA VAL A 625 -3.13 24.19 2.54
C VAL A 625 -4.34 23.44 3.06
N SER A 626 -4.16 22.16 3.37
CA SER A 626 -5.16 21.36 4.08
C SER A 626 -4.61 20.94 5.43
N LYS A 627 -5.37 21.23 6.50
CA LYS A 627 -5.06 20.85 7.88
C LYS A 627 -6.16 19.92 8.37
N SER A 628 -5.78 18.73 8.82
CA SER A 628 -6.71 17.75 9.36
C SER A 628 -6.40 17.43 10.81
N SER A 629 -7.44 17.10 11.58
CA SER A 629 -7.34 16.55 12.93
C SER A 629 -8.45 15.53 13.14
N LEU A 630 -8.09 14.27 13.35
CA LEU A 630 -8.97 13.26 13.91
C LEU A 630 -8.64 13.10 15.39
N ILE A 631 -9.64 13.24 16.26
CA ILE A 631 -9.54 12.89 17.67
C ILE A 631 -10.57 11.81 18.01
N SER A 632 -10.29 11.02 19.03
CA SER A 632 -11.26 10.04 19.55
C SER A 632 -11.60 10.26 21.02
N ASN A 633 -12.76 9.77 21.41
CA ASN A 633 -13.15 9.51 22.79
C ASN A 633 -13.71 8.08 22.90
N MET A 634 -14.44 7.78 23.97
CA MET A 634 -15.05 6.47 24.21
C MET A 634 -16.08 6.05 23.15
N GLU A 635 -16.79 7.01 22.55
CA GLU A 635 -17.98 6.76 21.74
C GLU A 635 -17.81 7.12 20.27
N GLU A 636 -16.93 8.09 19.95
CA GLU A 636 -16.85 8.66 18.62
C GLU A 636 -15.44 9.12 18.23
N PHE A 637 -15.25 9.21 16.92
CA PHE A 637 -14.22 9.97 16.24
C PHE A 637 -14.77 11.34 15.85
N ILE A 638 -13.97 12.40 15.99
CA ILE A 638 -14.30 13.77 15.60
C ILE A 638 -13.25 14.23 14.62
N LEU A 639 -13.65 14.45 13.37
CA LEU A 639 -12.80 14.90 12.28
C LEU A 639 -13.03 16.38 12.01
N ASN A 640 -11.94 17.16 11.98
CA ASN A 640 -11.91 18.52 11.46
C ASN A 640 -10.96 18.56 10.26
N ILE A 641 -11.41 19.15 9.14
CA ILE A 641 -10.56 19.42 7.97
C ILE A 641 -10.77 20.87 7.55
N GLU A 642 -9.69 21.64 7.53
CA GLU A 642 -9.65 23.00 7.02
C GLU A 642 -8.90 23.01 5.68
N LEU A 643 -9.52 23.59 4.66
CA LEU A 643 -8.91 23.83 3.35
C LEU A 643 -8.82 25.34 3.12
N GLU A 644 -7.61 25.81 2.86
CA GLU A 644 -7.29 27.18 2.50
C GLU A 644 -6.63 27.19 1.11
N VAL A 645 -7.15 28.01 0.20
CA VAL A 645 -6.63 28.17 -1.17
C VAL A 645 -6.30 29.63 -1.39
N TYR A 646 -5.08 29.89 -1.86
CA TYR A 646 -4.57 31.21 -2.18
C TYR A 646 -4.19 31.29 -3.66
N ARG A 647 -4.48 32.44 -4.26
CA ARG A 647 -4.05 32.81 -5.63
C ARG A 647 -3.27 34.11 -5.54
N ASN A 648 -2.03 34.12 -6.01
CA ASN A 648 -1.14 35.28 -5.94
C ASN A 648 -1.00 35.85 -4.51
N LYS A 649 -0.90 34.95 -3.52
CA LYS A 649 -0.82 35.24 -2.08
C LYS A 649 -2.08 35.88 -1.48
N LEU A 650 -3.17 35.98 -2.22
CA LEU A 650 -4.46 36.45 -1.72
C LEU A 650 -5.39 35.26 -1.47
N PRO A 651 -6.19 35.26 -0.38
CA PRO A 651 -7.20 34.23 -0.15
C PRO A 651 -8.17 34.14 -1.33
N TYR A 652 -8.40 32.93 -1.82
CA TYR A 652 -9.30 32.64 -2.94
C TYR A 652 -10.50 31.79 -2.51
N PHE A 653 -10.27 30.76 -1.71
CA PHE A 653 -11.32 29.85 -1.24
C PHE A 653 -10.96 29.27 0.13
N ILE A 654 -11.95 29.16 1.02
CA ILE A 654 -11.81 28.53 2.33
C ILE A 654 -13.02 27.63 2.54
N LYS A 655 -12.79 26.39 2.98
CA LYS A 655 -13.83 25.44 3.34
C LYS A 655 -13.42 24.67 4.59
N ASN A 656 -14.33 24.54 5.53
CA ASN A 656 -14.13 23.78 6.75
C ASN A 656 -15.17 22.67 6.85
N TRP A 657 -14.75 21.49 7.28
CA TRP A 657 -15.63 20.38 7.57
C TRP A 657 -15.42 19.88 8.99
N VAL A 658 -16.53 19.67 9.70
CA VAL A 658 -16.54 19.01 11.01
C VAL A 658 -17.54 17.87 10.95
N LYS A 659 -17.07 16.64 11.12
CA LYS A 659 -17.92 15.43 11.17
C LYS A 659 -17.62 14.60 12.42
N ARG A 660 -18.64 13.90 12.91
CA ARG A 660 -18.54 12.96 14.03
C ARG A 660 -18.96 11.58 13.54
N PHE A 661 -18.21 10.56 13.91
CA PHE A 661 -18.44 9.17 13.52
C PHE A 661 -18.45 8.31 14.77
N LYS A 662 -19.54 7.58 15.03
CA LYS A 662 -19.59 6.64 16.15
C LYS A 662 -18.57 5.53 15.97
N ARG A 663 -17.93 5.10 17.05
CA ARG A 663 -17.04 3.93 17.06
C ARG A 663 -17.89 2.66 16.99
N ASN A 664 -17.62 1.80 16.01
CA ASN A 664 -18.28 0.52 15.84
C ASN A 664 -17.36 -0.62 16.27
N LEU A 665 -17.34 -0.92 17.59
CA LEU A 665 -16.48 -1.94 18.20
C LEU A 665 -14.99 -1.75 17.87
N LEU A 666 -14.59 -0.48 17.85
CA LEU A 666 -13.29 0.05 17.46
C LEU A 666 -12.78 1.04 18.49
#